data_AF-A0A2D6WAP7-F1
#
_entry.id   AF-A0A2D6WAP7-F1
#
_cell.length_a   1.000
_cell.length_b   1.000
_cell.length_c   1.000
_cell.angle_alpha   90.00
_cell.angle_beta   90.00
_cell.angle_gamma   90.00
#
_symmetry.space_group_name_H-M   'P 1'
#
loop_
_entity.id
_entity.type
_entity.pdbx_description
1 polymer ?
#
loop_
_entity_poly.entity_id
_entity_poly.type
_entity_poly.pdbx_seq_one_letter_code
_entity_poly.pdbx_strand_id
1 'polypeptide(L)'
;MHKAILFSYPQGKFTLRKFIMHLQLFLMSAVMMTATMSLAKDLPTDLKDLPTQRDLPDLFTFNDGKKVKSLENWKERRQELIKPLMFYQYGSMPPKPDQVMFRTDKEKNHSSGIGKEIWKTLIIDSKKKLEMRLVIYKPNTPGPHPVIIEEEGSLGGSKNAERFMKKNYLFIEYARHDLDPDRKNTKGPAQKAYPKYDWETLAVWAWGGMRVVDYLESREDVDMKSIAITGHSRGGKMALLAGALDERISLVVPNGSGAGGAGSSRVLGPGAESIGMNDKPHWYHPRIRIFAENEAHLPFDQHFLKALVAPRGLFCIESTDDLYANPLGTFATSDAVRPVYELYGLPERNAIRFRRGGHTFSQADWTSLLDFAELTFYGKAPEDGQSFWQLPAEITPKANTGGEPGFVKVGNSGNKGDYNYPRVGSFGAVDQEYEIGKYKVSNKEYTLFLNGVASESDPDGLYNPKMKIRKEWKDGKYIYEVYPASANAAVTYVSWYDALRYCNWLGKSYKILNHDLSAERIVDAEYFLPTEDEWYKAAYYDPKGKKYKLYPLRDAHKIENSDRLESKSSYGMMETSDHIWEWTESEVGKAFRGIRSDSWFQGNNRQAAGRYYSNPDMELGHLGFRVARSIWPEKSKNGTNNSAKPKRAKKFGR
;
A
#
# COMPACT_ATOMS: atom_id res chain seq x y z
N MET A 1 5.83 67.50 -18.68
CA MET A 1 7.24 67.05 -18.83
C MET A 1 7.22 65.58 -19.22
N HIS A 2 7.50 65.30 -20.49
CA HIS A 2 7.71 63.96 -21.04
C HIS A 2 9.13 63.48 -20.72
N LYS A 3 9.31 62.20 -20.39
CA LYS A 3 10.49 61.43 -20.79
C LYS A 3 10.17 59.94 -20.79
N ALA A 4 10.14 59.39 -21.99
CA ALA A 4 10.14 57.97 -22.29
C ALA A 4 11.54 57.39 -22.06
N ILE A 5 11.62 56.13 -21.63
CA ILE A 5 12.83 55.31 -21.73
C ILE A 5 12.44 54.00 -22.42
N LEU A 6 12.95 53.84 -23.65
CA LEU A 6 12.92 52.62 -24.44
C LEU A 6 13.90 51.59 -23.87
N PHE A 7 13.50 50.32 -23.83
CA PHE A 7 14.42 49.18 -23.80
C PHE A 7 14.26 48.37 -25.08
N SER A 8 15.37 48.24 -25.80
CA SER A 8 15.51 47.51 -27.07
C SER A 8 15.59 46.00 -26.84
N TYR A 9 14.79 45.23 -27.57
CA TYR A 9 14.96 43.79 -27.74
C TYR A 9 16.02 43.49 -28.81
N PRO A 10 16.95 42.55 -28.58
CA PRO A 10 17.81 42.07 -29.66
C PRO A 10 17.07 41.00 -30.48
N GLN A 11 16.93 41.25 -31.78
CA GLN A 11 16.50 40.24 -32.75
C GLN A 11 17.60 39.19 -32.94
N GLY A 12 17.40 38.01 -32.38
CA GLY A 12 18.18 36.81 -32.67
C GLY A 12 17.54 35.98 -33.76
N LYS A 13 18.22 35.84 -34.91
CA LYS A 13 17.85 34.98 -36.03
C LYS A 13 17.62 33.53 -35.55
N PHE A 14 16.37 33.06 -35.58
CA PHE A 14 16.01 31.66 -35.42
C PHE A 14 16.49 30.86 -36.64
N THR A 15 17.62 30.18 -36.53
CA THR A 15 18.12 29.29 -37.59
C THR A 15 17.42 27.92 -37.53
N LEU A 16 16.85 27.51 -38.66
CA LEU A 16 16.17 26.23 -38.95
C LEU A 16 16.87 24.97 -38.39
N ARG A 17 18.19 25.02 -38.16
CA ARG A 17 18.99 23.94 -37.55
C ARG A 17 18.61 23.59 -36.10
N LYS A 18 18.18 24.56 -35.26
CA LYS A 18 17.79 24.25 -33.86
C LYS A 18 16.44 23.53 -33.76
N PHE A 19 15.55 23.73 -34.73
CA PHE A 19 14.24 23.08 -34.82
C PHE A 19 14.38 21.62 -35.27
N ILE A 20 15.28 21.34 -36.23
CA ILE A 20 15.58 19.98 -36.69
C ILE A 20 16.28 19.15 -35.59
N MET A 21 17.14 19.77 -34.78
CA MET A 21 17.79 19.08 -33.65
C MET A 21 16.80 18.67 -32.54
N HIS A 22 15.79 19.50 -32.23
CA HIS A 22 14.77 19.17 -31.23
C HIS A 22 13.80 18.08 -31.72
N LEU A 23 13.50 18.05 -33.03
CA LEU A 23 12.66 16.99 -33.62
C LEU A 23 13.41 15.64 -33.71
N GLN A 24 14.73 15.66 -33.95
CA GLN A 24 15.57 14.46 -33.93
C GLN A 24 15.76 13.89 -32.52
N LEU A 25 15.86 14.73 -31.49
CA LEU A 25 15.91 14.29 -30.08
C LEU A 25 14.58 13.67 -29.60
N PHE A 26 13.43 14.18 -30.08
CA PHE A 26 12.11 13.60 -29.79
C PHE A 26 11.86 12.28 -30.55
N LEU A 27 12.38 12.13 -31.77
CA LEU A 27 12.32 10.84 -32.47
C LEU A 27 13.29 9.80 -31.89
N MET A 28 14.48 10.20 -31.40
CA MET A 28 15.44 9.25 -30.80
C MET A 28 14.94 8.69 -29.45
N SER A 29 14.21 9.47 -28.64
CA SER A 29 13.61 8.96 -27.40
C SER A 29 12.47 7.96 -27.66
N ALA A 30 11.62 8.22 -28.67
CA ALA A 30 10.55 7.30 -29.06
C ALA A 30 11.07 5.98 -29.68
N VAL A 31 12.17 6.02 -30.43
CA VAL A 31 12.78 4.84 -31.06
C VAL A 31 13.63 4.01 -30.08
N MET A 32 14.25 4.61 -29.05
CA MET A 32 15.00 3.84 -28.04
C MET A 32 14.11 3.17 -26.99
N MET A 33 12.96 3.76 -26.65
CA MET A 33 12.03 3.18 -25.67
C MET A 33 11.29 1.95 -26.22
N THR A 34 11.12 1.83 -27.54
CA THR A 34 10.55 0.64 -28.19
C THR A 34 11.50 -0.57 -28.18
N ALA A 35 12.82 -0.36 -28.11
CA ALA A 35 13.80 -1.45 -28.07
C ALA A 35 13.97 -2.07 -26.66
N THR A 36 13.80 -1.29 -25.58
CA THR A 36 13.94 -1.79 -24.20
C THR A 36 12.73 -2.60 -23.71
N MET A 37 11.53 -2.37 -24.27
CA MET A 37 10.31 -3.12 -23.92
C MET A 37 10.32 -4.58 -24.39
N SER A 38 11.19 -4.94 -25.35
CA SER A 38 11.23 -6.28 -25.96
C SER A 38 12.22 -7.28 -25.30
N LEU A 39 13.08 -6.84 -24.36
CA LEU A 39 14.25 -7.64 -23.91
C LEU A 39 14.36 -7.86 -22.39
N ALA A 40 13.28 -7.70 -21.64
CA ALA A 40 13.25 -8.15 -20.25
C ALA A 40 13.13 -9.69 -20.18
N LYS A 41 14.15 -10.45 -20.60
CA LYS A 41 14.17 -11.92 -20.49
C LYS A 41 15.23 -12.48 -19.54
N ASP A 42 16.12 -11.62 -19.02
CA ASP A 42 17.38 -12.06 -18.40
C ASP A 42 17.54 -11.68 -16.91
N LEU A 43 16.44 -11.36 -16.20
CA LEU A 43 16.50 -11.09 -14.76
C LEU A 43 16.30 -12.39 -13.96
N PRO A 44 17.00 -12.56 -12.82
CA PRO A 44 16.97 -13.79 -12.04
C PRO A 44 15.59 -14.08 -11.47
N THR A 45 15.19 -15.34 -11.42
CA THR A 45 13.92 -15.80 -10.83
C THR A 45 14.11 -16.71 -9.62
N ASP A 46 15.36 -17.08 -9.31
CA ASP A 46 15.72 -17.80 -8.09
C ASP A 46 16.01 -16.79 -6.98
N LEU A 47 15.38 -16.96 -5.81
CA LEU A 47 15.55 -16.05 -4.67
C LEU A 47 17.00 -16.01 -4.17
N LYS A 48 17.80 -17.07 -4.38
CA LYS A 48 19.21 -17.09 -3.97
C LYS A 48 20.07 -16.08 -4.73
N ASP A 49 19.65 -15.73 -5.95
CA ASP A 49 20.35 -14.79 -6.85
C ASP A 49 19.82 -13.35 -6.65
N LEU A 50 18.88 -13.17 -5.72
CA LEU A 50 18.24 -11.90 -5.39
C LEU A 50 18.52 -11.59 -3.92
N PRO A 51 19.52 -10.76 -3.57
CA PRO A 51 19.85 -10.49 -2.18
C PRO A 51 18.70 -9.80 -1.45
N THR A 52 18.55 -10.07 -0.16
CA THR A 52 17.54 -9.43 0.68
C THR A 52 17.94 -7.99 1.00
N GLN A 53 16.99 -7.08 0.92
CA GLN A 53 17.09 -5.71 1.44
C GLN A 53 15.78 -5.37 2.17
N ARG A 54 15.91 -4.83 3.39
CA ARG A 54 14.76 -4.42 4.20
C ARG A 54 14.28 -3.03 3.84
N ASP A 55 15.22 -2.10 3.67
CA ASP A 55 14.94 -0.74 3.25
C ASP A 55 14.42 -0.68 1.82
N LEU A 56 13.81 0.45 1.46
CA LEU A 56 13.43 0.71 0.08
C LEU A 56 14.68 0.75 -0.81
N PRO A 57 14.69 0.04 -1.95
CA PRO A 57 15.83 0.06 -2.86
C PRO A 57 16.21 1.48 -3.30
N ASP A 58 17.50 1.80 -3.36
CA ASP A 58 17.96 3.17 -3.65
C ASP A 58 17.67 3.60 -5.11
N LEU A 59 16.99 4.74 -5.26
CA LEU A 59 16.73 5.36 -6.56
C LEU A 59 18.00 5.96 -7.18
N PHE A 60 18.97 6.36 -6.35
CA PHE A 60 20.19 7.07 -6.77
C PHE A 60 21.42 6.17 -6.88
N THR A 61 21.23 4.86 -7.00
CA THR A 61 22.29 3.89 -7.28
C THR A 61 21.91 3.00 -8.46
N PHE A 62 22.75 2.97 -9.49
CA PHE A 62 22.64 2.04 -10.61
C PHE A 62 22.87 0.60 -10.16
N ASN A 63 22.44 -0.37 -10.97
CA ASN A 63 22.62 -1.79 -10.64
C ASN A 63 24.11 -2.21 -10.58
N ASP A 64 25.02 -1.46 -11.22
CA ASP A 64 26.47 -1.66 -11.16
C ASP A 64 27.14 -0.95 -9.95
N GLY A 65 26.36 -0.31 -9.08
CA GLY A 65 26.82 0.41 -7.89
C GLY A 65 27.20 1.88 -8.12
N LYS A 66 27.21 2.38 -9.36
CA LYS A 66 27.46 3.81 -9.61
C LYS A 66 26.35 4.67 -9.00
N LYS A 67 26.70 5.88 -8.55
CA LYS A 67 25.75 6.84 -7.98
C LYS A 67 25.17 7.76 -9.05
N VAL A 68 23.88 8.05 -8.96
CA VAL A 68 23.18 9.07 -9.75
C VAL A 68 23.42 10.43 -9.10
N LYS A 69 24.14 11.32 -9.78
CA LYS A 69 24.51 12.65 -9.25
C LYS A 69 24.04 13.82 -10.11
N SER A 70 23.38 13.54 -11.24
CA SER A 70 22.96 14.54 -12.22
C SER A 70 21.67 14.12 -12.91
N LEU A 71 20.99 15.09 -13.53
CA LEU A 71 19.81 14.84 -14.36
C LEU A 71 20.10 13.90 -15.55
N GLU A 72 21.30 13.95 -16.10
CA GLU A 72 21.68 13.06 -17.21
C GLU A 72 21.80 11.61 -16.73
N ASN A 73 22.47 11.38 -15.58
CA ASN A 73 22.49 10.05 -14.97
C ASN A 73 21.08 9.58 -14.59
N TRP A 74 20.21 10.49 -14.16
CA TRP A 74 18.84 10.13 -13.82
C TRP A 74 18.06 9.64 -15.05
N LYS A 75 18.23 10.26 -16.23
CA LYS A 75 17.59 9.78 -17.48
C LYS A 75 18.01 8.34 -17.81
N GLU A 76 19.28 8.00 -17.63
CA GLU A 76 19.78 6.63 -17.81
C GLU A 76 19.19 5.70 -16.76
N ARG A 77 19.21 6.10 -15.48
CA ARG A 77 18.67 5.31 -14.36
C ARG A 77 17.20 4.97 -14.57
N ARG A 78 16.37 5.90 -15.06
CA ARG A 78 14.95 5.65 -15.37
C ARG A 78 14.75 4.40 -16.24
N GLN A 79 15.61 4.19 -17.24
CA GLN A 79 15.52 3.02 -18.11
C GLN A 79 15.83 1.71 -17.36
N GLU A 80 16.74 1.74 -16.38
CA GLU A 80 16.98 0.59 -15.52
C GLU A 80 15.80 0.29 -14.59
N LEU A 81 15.10 1.31 -14.07
CA LEU A 81 13.96 1.12 -13.17
C LEU A 81 12.78 0.42 -13.87
N ILE A 82 12.56 0.70 -15.16
CA ILE A 82 11.46 0.09 -15.95
C ILE A 82 11.65 -1.44 -16.08
N LYS A 83 12.88 -1.91 -16.26
CA LYS A 83 13.17 -3.33 -16.54
C LYS A 83 12.61 -4.30 -15.47
N PRO A 84 12.91 -4.16 -14.16
CA PRO A 84 12.38 -5.05 -13.15
C PRO A 84 10.86 -4.90 -12.96
N LEU A 85 10.29 -3.68 -13.10
CA LEU A 85 8.84 -3.46 -13.07
C LEU A 85 8.13 -4.27 -14.16
N MET A 86 8.59 -4.15 -15.40
CA MET A 86 7.99 -4.88 -16.52
C MET A 86 8.28 -6.38 -16.45
N PHE A 87 9.49 -6.78 -16.05
CA PHE A 87 9.81 -8.20 -15.94
C PHE A 87 9.00 -8.92 -14.87
N TYR A 88 9.08 -8.47 -13.61
CA TYR A 88 8.48 -9.20 -12.50
C TYR A 88 6.99 -8.92 -12.36
N GLN A 89 6.53 -7.69 -12.61
CA GLN A 89 5.17 -7.27 -12.22
C GLN A 89 4.18 -7.14 -13.38
N TYR A 90 4.54 -6.53 -14.51
CA TYR A 90 3.54 -6.15 -15.52
C TYR A 90 3.58 -6.95 -16.83
N GLY A 91 4.70 -7.62 -17.12
CA GLY A 91 4.94 -8.33 -18.39
C GLY A 91 5.36 -7.38 -19.51
N SER A 92 5.87 -7.93 -20.60
CA SER A 92 6.22 -7.19 -21.82
C SER A 92 4.97 -6.67 -22.52
N MET A 93 4.95 -5.38 -22.84
CA MET A 93 3.82 -4.68 -23.44
C MET A 93 4.07 -4.45 -24.94
N PRO A 94 3.05 -4.52 -25.82
CA PRO A 94 3.19 -4.13 -27.22
C PRO A 94 3.61 -2.65 -27.37
N PRO A 95 4.37 -2.31 -28.43
CA PRO A 95 4.73 -0.93 -28.71
C PRO A 95 3.50 -0.10 -29.11
N LYS A 96 3.71 1.19 -29.38
CA LYS A 96 2.71 2.06 -30.03
C LYS A 96 2.24 1.38 -31.33
N PRO A 97 0.92 1.25 -31.57
CA PRO A 97 0.41 0.69 -32.81
C PRO A 97 0.71 1.62 -33.99
N ASP A 98 0.67 1.07 -35.21
CA ASP A 98 0.88 1.84 -36.44
C ASP A 98 -0.22 2.88 -36.70
N GLN A 99 -1.43 2.61 -36.20
CA GLN A 99 -2.60 3.48 -36.40
C GLN A 99 -3.59 3.40 -35.23
N VAL A 100 -4.20 4.55 -34.92
CA VAL A 100 -5.40 4.65 -34.08
C VAL A 100 -6.44 5.48 -34.84
N MET A 101 -7.49 4.83 -35.33
CA MET A 101 -8.64 5.49 -35.97
C MET A 101 -9.79 5.60 -34.96
N PHE A 102 -10.85 6.32 -35.34
CA PHE A 102 -12.08 6.37 -34.52
C PHE A 102 -13.33 6.39 -35.40
N ARG A 103 -14.44 5.94 -34.81
CA ARG A 103 -15.81 6.18 -35.29
C ARG A 103 -16.58 6.89 -34.19
N THR A 104 -17.44 7.85 -34.57
CA THR A 104 -18.41 8.44 -33.64
C THR A 104 -19.67 7.58 -33.63
N ASP A 105 -20.04 7.08 -32.46
CA ASP A 105 -21.20 6.20 -32.31
C ASP A 105 -22.47 7.00 -31.96
N LYS A 106 -22.35 8.02 -31.11
CA LYS A 106 -23.43 8.98 -30.82
C LYS A 106 -22.89 10.28 -30.24
N GLU A 107 -23.64 11.37 -30.41
CA GLU A 107 -23.37 12.67 -29.82
C GLU A 107 -24.67 13.25 -29.28
N LYS A 108 -24.64 13.85 -28.09
CA LYS A 108 -25.77 14.57 -27.51
C LYS A 108 -25.28 15.74 -26.66
N ASN A 109 -26.17 16.69 -26.37
CA ASN A 109 -25.90 17.70 -25.36
C ASN A 109 -25.78 17.03 -23.98
N HIS A 110 -24.83 17.49 -23.18
CA HIS A 110 -24.72 17.08 -21.79
C HIS A 110 -25.89 17.66 -20.97
N SER A 111 -26.36 16.95 -19.95
CA SER A 111 -27.53 17.34 -19.15
C SER A 111 -27.37 18.70 -18.44
N SER A 112 -26.14 19.12 -18.17
CA SER A 112 -25.84 20.44 -17.59
C SER A 112 -25.92 21.61 -18.57
N GLY A 113 -26.07 21.35 -19.88
CA GLY A 113 -26.19 22.39 -20.93
C GLY A 113 -24.89 23.11 -21.31
N ILE A 114 -23.79 22.92 -20.59
CA ILE A 114 -22.51 23.62 -20.83
C ILE A 114 -21.56 22.89 -21.80
N GLY A 115 -21.98 21.76 -22.35
CA GLY A 115 -21.14 20.92 -23.20
C GLY A 115 -21.89 19.77 -23.86
N LYS A 116 -21.11 18.84 -24.42
CA LYS A 116 -21.57 17.67 -25.16
C LYS A 116 -21.02 16.39 -24.58
N GLU A 117 -21.75 15.29 -24.76
CA GLU A 117 -21.33 13.92 -24.47
C GLU A 117 -21.17 13.19 -25.82
N ILE A 118 -19.93 12.88 -26.21
CA ILE A 118 -19.57 12.32 -27.51
C ILE A 118 -19.02 10.91 -27.31
N TRP A 119 -19.74 9.92 -27.79
CA TRP A 119 -19.36 8.52 -27.72
C TRP A 119 -18.61 8.12 -28.96
N LYS A 120 -17.45 7.50 -28.77
CA LYS A 120 -16.59 7.02 -29.84
C LYS A 120 -16.11 5.61 -29.58
N THR A 121 -15.78 4.94 -30.67
CA THR A 121 -15.02 3.69 -30.64
C THR A 121 -13.68 3.94 -31.33
N LEU A 122 -12.58 3.78 -30.60
CA LEU A 122 -11.24 3.73 -31.18
C LEU A 122 -11.04 2.38 -31.87
N ILE A 123 -10.44 2.41 -33.05
CA ILE A 123 -10.04 1.23 -33.82
C ILE A 123 -8.50 1.25 -33.87
N ILE A 124 -7.90 0.35 -33.11
CA ILE A 124 -6.47 0.34 -32.78
C ILE A 124 -5.75 -0.75 -33.55
N ASP A 125 -4.60 -0.38 -34.14
CA ASP A 125 -3.77 -1.18 -35.05
C ASP A 125 -4.48 -1.52 -36.37
N SER A 126 -3.82 -1.20 -37.49
CA SER A 126 -4.42 -1.30 -38.83
C SER A 126 -4.81 -2.74 -39.21
N LYS A 127 -4.10 -3.74 -38.67
CA LYS A 127 -4.29 -5.16 -38.94
C LYS A 127 -5.14 -5.83 -37.88
N LYS A 128 -4.96 -5.48 -36.61
CA LYS A 128 -5.66 -6.10 -35.48
C LYS A 128 -7.06 -5.54 -35.28
N LYS A 129 -7.26 -4.25 -35.60
CA LYS A 129 -8.54 -3.54 -35.50
C LYS A 129 -9.23 -3.76 -34.15
N LEU A 130 -8.45 -3.64 -33.07
CA LEU A 130 -8.99 -3.71 -31.70
C LEU A 130 -9.92 -2.54 -31.47
N GLU A 131 -11.11 -2.81 -30.95
CA GLU A 131 -12.08 -1.77 -30.65
C GLU A 131 -12.07 -1.44 -29.16
N MET A 132 -12.03 -0.15 -28.82
CA MET A 132 -12.16 0.34 -27.45
C MET A 132 -13.07 1.55 -27.42
N ARG A 133 -14.16 1.47 -26.67
CA ARG A 133 -15.10 2.58 -26.53
C ARG A 133 -14.57 3.64 -25.57
N LEU A 134 -14.97 4.89 -25.82
CA LEU A 134 -14.74 6.02 -24.93
C LEU A 134 -15.88 7.05 -25.02
N VAL A 135 -16.02 7.85 -23.97
CA VAL A 135 -16.93 9.00 -23.91
C VAL A 135 -16.12 10.25 -23.65
N ILE A 136 -16.35 11.27 -24.47
CA ILE A 136 -15.73 12.59 -24.34
C ILE A 136 -16.81 13.56 -23.90
N TYR A 137 -16.62 14.15 -22.72
CA TYR A 137 -17.39 15.28 -22.27
C TYR A 137 -16.63 16.54 -22.65
N LYS A 138 -17.16 17.26 -23.64
CA LYS A 138 -16.53 18.43 -24.26
C LYS A 138 -17.29 19.70 -23.89
N PRO A 139 -16.64 20.74 -23.32
CA PRO A 139 -17.30 22.02 -23.07
C PRO A 139 -17.61 22.73 -24.40
N ASN A 140 -18.61 23.61 -24.39
CA ASN A 140 -19.00 24.39 -25.58
C ASN A 140 -18.02 25.54 -25.91
N THR A 141 -17.10 25.85 -24.99
CA THR A 141 -16.06 26.86 -25.19
C THR A 141 -15.07 26.44 -26.27
N PRO A 142 -14.45 27.39 -27.00
CA PRO A 142 -13.35 27.08 -27.92
C PRO A 142 -12.14 26.47 -27.20
N GLY A 143 -11.42 25.57 -27.89
CA GLY A 143 -10.17 24.97 -27.42
C GLY A 143 -8.93 25.81 -27.76
N PRO A 144 -7.72 25.27 -27.57
CA PRO A 144 -7.43 23.91 -27.11
C PRO A 144 -7.76 23.69 -25.62
N HIS A 145 -8.19 22.47 -25.28
CA HIS A 145 -8.63 22.11 -23.93
C HIS A 145 -7.61 21.22 -23.22
N PRO A 146 -7.32 21.44 -21.92
CA PRO A 146 -6.67 20.43 -21.08
C PRO A 146 -7.58 19.20 -20.95
N VAL A 147 -7.01 18.05 -20.62
CA VAL A 147 -7.71 16.76 -20.65
C VAL A 147 -7.53 16.02 -19.33
N ILE A 148 -8.62 15.46 -18.80
CA ILE A 148 -8.59 14.43 -17.76
C ILE A 148 -9.07 13.12 -18.38
N ILE A 149 -8.24 12.09 -18.31
CA ILE A 149 -8.57 10.73 -18.73
C ILE A 149 -8.85 9.88 -17.48
N GLU A 150 -10.02 9.29 -17.41
CA GLU A 150 -10.43 8.32 -16.41
C GLU A 150 -10.66 6.96 -17.08
N GLU A 151 -10.20 5.89 -16.43
CA GLU A 151 -10.63 4.54 -16.79
C GLU A 151 -11.98 4.23 -16.16
N GLU A 152 -12.87 3.58 -16.89
CA GLU A 152 -14.15 3.17 -16.35
C GLU A 152 -14.56 1.78 -16.84
N GLY A 153 -15.25 1.03 -15.97
CA GLY A 153 -15.80 -0.27 -16.34
C GLY A 153 -17.07 -0.16 -17.17
N SER A 154 -17.85 0.90 -16.96
CA SER A 154 -19.08 1.20 -17.69
C SER A 154 -19.18 2.69 -18.01
N LEU A 155 -19.04 3.01 -19.29
CA LEU A 155 -19.03 4.39 -19.77
C LEU A 155 -20.36 5.13 -19.59
N GLY A 156 -20.27 6.45 -19.47
CA GLY A 156 -21.38 7.39 -19.49
C GLY A 156 -21.97 7.70 -18.12
N GLY A 157 -22.46 8.93 -17.95
CA GLY A 157 -23.17 9.36 -16.75
C GLY A 157 -22.27 9.80 -15.59
N SER A 158 -21.00 10.13 -15.84
CA SER A 158 -20.13 10.69 -14.81
C SER A 158 -20.71 11.98 -14.24
N LYS A 159 -20.88 11.99 -12.92
CA LYS A 159 -21.28 13.16 -12.15
C LYS A 159 -20.15 14.19 -12.04
N ASN A 160 -18.92 13.81 -12.42
CA ASN A 160 -17.75 14.67 -12.33
C ASN A 160 -17.46 15.40 -13.65
N ALA A 161 -17.99 14.94 -14.79
CA ALA A 161 -17.76 15.58 -16.08
C ALA A 161 -18.10 17.08 -16.09
N GLU A 162 -19.22 17.46 -15.47
CA GLU A 162 -19.63 18.87 -15.37
C GLU A 162 -18.59 19.74 -14.64
N ARG A 163 -17.98 19.22 -13.57
CA ARG A 163 -16.96 19.92 -12.79
C ARG A 163 -15.77 20.33 -13.67
N PHE A 164 -15.31 19.42 -14.52
CA PHE A 164 -14.19 19.65 -15.42
C PHE A 164 -14.56 20.54 -16.61
N MET A 165 -15.75 20.33 -17.21
CA MET A 165 -16.23 21.20 -18.28
C MET A 165 -16.41 22.65 -17.84
N LYS A 166 -16.80 22.92 -16.58
CA LYS A 166 -16.87 24.29 -16.01
C LYS A 166 -15.52 25.01 -16.00
N LYS A 167 -14.41 24.27 -15.99
CA LYS A 167 -13.04 24.80 -16.10
C LYS A 167 -12.46 24.65 -17.52
N ASN A 168 -13.31 24.33 -18.50
CA ASN A 168 -12.97 24.15 -19.92
C ASN A 168 -12.05 22.94 -20.20
N TYR A 169 -12.09 21.90 -19.36
CA TYR A 169 -11.40 20.64 -19.61
C TYR A 169 -12.25 19.70 -20.47
N LEU A 170 -11.59 18.89 -21.30
CA LEU A 170 -12.17 17.62 -21.73
C LEU A 170 -12.10 16.64 -20.57
N PHE A 171 -13.21 15.96 -20.31
CA PHE A 171 -13.23 14.78 -19.45
C PHE A 171 -13.46 13.56 -20.32
N ILE A 172 -12.61 12.54 -20.22
CA ILE A 172 -12.66 11.36 -21.09
C ILE A 172 -12.71 10.12 -20.23
N GLU A 173 -13.74 9.29 -20.44
CA GLU A 173 -13.81 7.94 -19.89
C GLU A 173 -13.46 6.94 -21.00
N TYR A 174 -12.67 5.91 -20.71
CA TYR A 174 -12.45 4.81 -21.66
C TYR A 174 -12.77 3.43 -21.07
N ALA A 175 -13.37 2.56 -21.89
CA ALA A 175 -13.88 1.25 -21.47
C ALA A 175 -12.75 0.22 -21.44
N ARG A 176 -12.05 0.13 -20.31
CA ARG A 176 -10.95 -0.83 -20.14
C ARG A 176 -11.32 -2.30 -20.39
N HIS A 177 -12.58 -2.69 -20.13
CA HIS A 177 -13.07 -4.06 -20.31
C HIS A 177 -13.25 -4.47 -21.78
N ASP A 178 -13.26 -3.50 -22.70
CA ASP A 178 -13.25 -3.79 -24.14
C ASP A 178 -11.90 -4.40 -24.56
N LEU A 179 -10.80 -4.08 -23.86
CA LEU A 179 -9.47 -4.62 -24.12
C LEU A 179 -9.18 -5.90 -23.32
N ASP A 180 -9.55 -5.91 -22.04
CA ASP A 180 -9.47 -7.09 -21.18
C ASP A 180 -10.49 -7.06 -20.04
N PRO A 181 -11.40 -8.05 -19.94
CA PRO A 181 -12.34 -8.12 -18.82
C PRO A 181 -11.61 -8.47 -17.53
N ASP A 182 -12.05 -7.90 -16.41
CA ASP A 182 -11.49 -8.25 -15.09
C ASP A 182 -12.02 -9.60 -14.60
N ARG A 183 -11.53 -10.69 -15.22
CA ARG A 183 -12.00 -12.04 -14.98
C ARG A 183 -10.85 -13.03 -14.98
N LYS A 184 -10.78 -13.82 -13.90
CA LYS A 184 -9.82 -14.93 -13.77
C LYS A 184 -9.92 -15.88 -14.97
N ASN A 185 -8.77 -16.42 -15.38
CA ASN A 185 -8.65 -17.44 -16.45
C ASN A 185 -9.26 -17.02 -17.80
N THR A 186 -9.34 -15.72 -18.07
CA THR A 186 -9.87 -15.17 -19.32
C THR A 186 -8.78 -14.37 -20.00
N LYS A 187 -8.58 -14.58 -21.31
CA LYS A 187 -7.74 -13.70 -22.14
C LYS A 187 -8.60 -12.69 -22.87
N GLY A 188 -8.34 -11.41 -22.68
CA GLY A 188 -9.04 -10.30 -23.33
C GLY A 188 -8.77 -10.18 -24.83
N PRO A 189 -9.59 -9.39 -25.55
CA PRO A 189 -9.36 -9.06 -26.95
C PRO A 189 -7.94 -8.57 -27.26
N ALA A 190 -7.36 -7.70 -26.43
CA ALA A 190 -6.01 -7.16 -26.64
C ALA A 190 -4.94 -8.25 -26.55
N GLN A 191 -5.01 -9.12 -25.53
CA GLN A 191 -4.05 -10.23 -25.38
C GLN A 191 -4.16 -11.25 -26.53
N LYS A 192 -5.38 -11.50 -27.04
CA LYS A 192 -5.60 -12.35 -28.22
C LYS A 192 -5.02 -11.73 -29.49
N ALA A 193 -5.14 -10.42 -29.65
CA ALA A 193 -4.58 -9.69 -30.78
C ALA A 193 -3.05 -9.64 -30.74
N TYR A 194 -2.45 -9.59 -29.55
CA TYR A 194 -1.00 -9.50 -29.34
C TYR A 194 -0.43 -10.70 -28.57
N PRO A 195 -0.48 -11.92 -29.11
CA PRO A 195 -0.15 -13.15 -28.38
C PRO A 195 1.35 -13.35 -28.11
N LYS A 196 2.22 -12.50 -28.70
CA LYS A 196 3.68 -12.56 -28.52
C LYS A 196 4.15 -11.91 -27.22
N TYR A 197 3.27 -11.15 -26.56
CA TYR A 197 3.56 -10.38 -25.36
C TYR A 197 2.96 -11.07 -24.14
N ASP A 198 3.68 -11.04 -23.02
CA ASP A 198 3.27 -11.66 -21.74
C ASP A 198 2.69 -10.66 -20.74
N TRP A 199 2.33 -9.45 -21.18
CA TRP A 199 1.51 -8.51 -20.41
C TRP A 199 0.18 -9.08 -19.90
N GLU A 200 -0.20 -8.61 -18.72
CA GLU A 200 -1.42 -8.99 -18.00
C GLU A 200 -2.37 -7.79 -17.86
N THR A 201 -3.52 -8.00 -17.20
CA THR A 201 -4.68 -7.08 -17.24
C THR A 201 -4.35 -5.62 -16.95
N LEU A 202 -3.54 -5.31 -15.92
CA LEU A 202 -3.20 -3.92 -15.59
C LEU A 202 -2.37 -3.24 -16.69
N ALA A 203 -1.44 -3.98 -17.30
CA ALA A 203 -0.64 -3.48 -18.41
C ALA A 203 -1.50 -3.28 -19.67
N VAL A 204 -2.47 -4.17 -19.93
CA VAL A 204 -3.42 -4.01 -21.04
C VAL A 204 -4.26 -2.74 -20.87
N TRP A 205 -4.78 -2.49 -19.67
CA TRP A 205 -5.57 -1.30 -19.40
C TRP A 205 -4.74 -0.01 -19.47
N ALA A 206 -3.48 -0.06 -19.00
CA ALA A 206 -2.56 1.07 -19.09
C ALA A 206 -2.24 1.41 -20.54
N TRP A 207 -1.93 0.40 -21.34
CA TRP A 207 -1.75 0.54 -22.78
C TRP A 207 -3.01 1.13 -23.44
N GLY A 208 -4.21 0.71 -23.04
CA GLY A 208 -5.47 1.33 -23.50
C GLY A 208 -5.52 2.84 -23.26
N GLY A 209 -5.18 3.30 -22.04
CA GLY A 209 -5.07 4.72 -21.72
C GLY A 209 -4.07 5.45 -22.62
N MET A 210 -2.92 4.84 -22.93
CA MET A 210 -1.93 5.39 -23.87
C MET A 210 -2.47 5.49 -25.31
N ARG A 211 -3.40 4.61 -25.72
CA ARG A 211 -4.09 4.70 -27.02
C ARG A 211 -5.08 5.85 -27.07
N VAL A 212 -5.69 6.22 -25.94
CA VAL A 212 -6.47 7.46 -25.84
C VAL A 212 -5.56 8.65 -26.12
N VAL A 213 -4.35 8.69 -25.56
CA VAL A 213 -3.37 9.76 -25.83
C VAL A 213 -2.97 9.80 -27.31
N ASP A 214 -2.74 8.64 -27.96
CA ASP A 214 -2.49 8.59 -29.41
C ASP A 214 -3.64 9.18 -30.22
N TYR A 215 -4.89 8.96 -29.81
CA TYR A 215 -6.04 9.58 -30.45
C TYR A 215 -6.07 11.10 -30.24
N LEU A 216 -5.70 11.60 -29.05
CA LEU A 216 -5.65 13.04 -28.75
C LEU A 216 -4.66 13.80 -29.64
N GLU A 217 -3.57 13.16 -30.08
CA GLU A 217 -2.62 13.77 -31.04
C GLU A 217 -3.28 14.18 -32.37
N SER A 218 -4.41 13.56 -32.74
CA SER A 218 -5.16 13.88 -33.96
C SER A 218 -6.16 15.03 -33.80
N ARG A 219 -6.26 15.64 -32.61
CA ARG A 219 -7.29 16.62 -32.27
C ARG A 219 -6.73 18.02 -32.08
N GLU A 220 -7.16 18.95 -32.93
CA GLU A 220 -6.78 20.36 -32.83
C GLU A 220 -7.41 21.09 -31.63
N ASP A 221 -8.46 20.54 -31.04
CA ASP A 221 -9.13 21.10 -29.87
C ASP A 221 -8.54 20.64 -28.53
N VAL A 222 -7.38 19.96 -28.54
CA VAL A 222 -6.71 19.43 -27.35
C VAL A 222 -5.39 20.14 -27.09
N ASP A 223 -5.14 20.49 -25.82
CA ASP A 223 -3.83 20.90 -25.35
C ASP A 223 -3.01 19.65 -24.95
N MET A 224 -2.15 19.21 -25.84
CA MET A 224 -1.27 18.05 -25.62
C MET A 224 -0.25 18.24 -24.49
N LYS A 225 -0.07 19.46 -23.96
CA LYS A 225 0.79 19.73 -22.80
C LYS A 225 0.07 19.59 -21.45
N SER A 226 -1.25 19.41 -21.47
CA SER A 226 -2.09 19.45 -20.28
C SER A 226 -3.00 18.23 -20.20
N ILE A 227 -2.39 17.04 -20.18
CA ILE A 227 -3.09 15.75 -20.09
C ILE A 227 -2.89 15.16 -18.70
N ALA A 228 -3.99 14.88 -18.00
CA ALA A 228 -3.99 14.08 -16.79
C ALA A 228 -4.56 12.69 -17.04
N ILE A 229 -4.07 11.69 -16.29
CA ILE A 229 -4.72 10.38 -16.17
C ILE A 229 -5.00 10.05 -14.71
N THR A 230 -6.17 9.49 -14.44
CA THR A 230 -6.63 9.13 -13.11
C THR A 230 -7.38 7.80 -13.12
N GLY A 231 -7.58 7.25 -11.92
CA GLY A 231 -8.43 6.10 -11.69
C GLY A 231 -8.46 5.74 -10.21
N HIS A 232 -9.52 5.04 -9.80
CA HIS A 232 -9.69 4.57 -8.43
C HIS A 232 -9.29 3.10 -8.28
N SER A 233 -8.65 2.74 -7.17
CA SER A 233 -8.33 1.35 -6.85
C SER A 233 -7.43 0.72 -7.91
N ARG A 234 -7.87 -0.38 -8.53
CA ARG A 234 -7.20 -1.01 -9.67
C ARG A 234 -7.01 -0.06 -10.88
N GLY A 235 -7.91 0.92 -11.04
CA GLY A 235 -7.76 2.01 -12.00
C GLY A 235 -6.62 2.95 -11.66
N GLY A 236 -6.40 3.21 -10.37
CA GLY A 236 -5.25 4.00 -9.92
C GLY A 236 -3.92 3.28 -10.16
N LYS A 237 -3.89 1.94 -9.97
CA LYS A 237 -2.71 1.11 -10.33
C LYS A 237 -2.37 1.26 -11.81
N MET A 238 -3.40 1.15 -12.66
CA MET A 238 -3.29 1.32 -14.10
C MET A 238 -2.83 2.74 -14.47
N ALA A 239 -3.46 3.77 -13.91
CA ALA A 239 -3.17 5.17 -14.22
C ALA A 239 -1.71 5.51 -13.90
N LEU A 240 -1.20 4.99 -12.78
CA LEU A 240 0.20 5.13 -12.40
C LEU A 240 1.14 4.44 -13.40
N LEU A 241 0.80 3.22 -13.86
CA LEU A 241 1.58 2.52 -14.88
C LEU A 241 1.58 3.24 -16.23
N ALA A 242 0.41 3.66 -16.71
CA ALA A 242 0.28 4.42 -17.95
C ALA A 242 1.07 5.73 -17.87
N GLY A 243 0.92 6.47 -16.77
CA GLY A 243 1.67 7.68 -16.50
C GLY A 243 3.17 7.45 -16.46
N ALA A 244 3.64 6.36 -15.83
CA ALA A 244 5.06 6.02 -15.77
C ALA A 244 5.67 5.69 -17.15
N LEU A 245 4.90 5.03 -18.03
CA LEU A 245 5.37 4.58 -19.35
C LEU A 245 5.13 5.57 -20.49
N ASP A 246 4.22 6.54 -20.32
CA ASP A 246 3.87 7.53 -21.35
C ASP A 246 4.16 8.95 -20.86
N GLU A 247 5.30 9.49 -21.29
CA GLU A 247 5.76 10.82 -20.87
C GLU A 247 4.92 11.98 -21.45
N ARG A 248 3.96 11.72 -22.35
CA ARG A 248 3.00 12.73 -22.84
C ARG A 248 1.96 13.11 -21.78
N ILE A 249 1.74 12.24 -20.79
CA ILE A 249 0.78 12.47 -19.71
C ILE A 249 1.42 13.39 -18.66
N SER A 250 0.99 14.64 -18.59
CA SER A 250 1.61 15.68 -17.76
C SER A 250 1.21 15.65 -16.28
N LEU A 251 0.13 14.94 -15.94
CA LEU A 251 -0.32 14.71 -14.55
C LEU A 251 -0.83 13.27 -14.35
N VAL A 252 -0.41 12.61 -13.29
CA VAL A 252 -0.79 11.24 -12.95
C VAL A 252 -1.40 11.22 -11.55
N VAL A 253 -2.65 10.76 -11.44
CA VAL A 253 -3.43 10.82 -10.19
C VAL A 253 -3.96 9.45 -9.80
N PRO A 254 -3.13 8.58 -9.19
CA PRO A 254 -3.61 7.34 -8.61
C PRO A 254 -4.42 7.62 -7.33
N ASN A 255 -5.69 7.20 -7.30
CA ASN A 255 -6.53 7.31 -6.11
C ASN A 255 -6.78 5.94 -5.45
N GLY A 256 -6.46 5.80 -4.17
CA GLY A 256 -6.68 4.58 -3.38
C GLY A 256 -6.05 3.35 -4.02
N SER A 257 -4.87 3.51 -4.63
CA SER A 257 -4.38 2.52 -5.62
C SER A 257 -3.69 1.32 -4.99
N GLY A 258 -3.25 1.37 -3.73
CA GLY A 258 -2.80 0.20 -2.98
C GLY A 258 -1.67 -0.64 -3.58
N ALA A 259 -1.64 -1.92 -3.19
CA ALA A 259 -0.61 -2.87 -3.61
C ALA A 259 -0.52 -2.98 -5.14
N GLY A 260 0.71 -2.98 -5.64
CA GLY A 260 1.03 -2.98 -7.07
C GLY A 260 0.56 -1.73 -7.85
N GLY A 261 0.13 -0.69 -7.12
CA GLY A 261 -0.03 0.68 -7.59
C GLY A 261 0.92 1.59 -6.80
N ALA A 262 0.38 2.54 -6.03
CA ALA A 262 1.18 3.51 -5.27
C ALA A 262 1.65 3.00 -3.89
N GLY A 263 1.06 1.94 -3.35
CA GLY A 263 1.39 1.42 -2.01
C GLY A 263 2.63 0.53 -2.02
N SER A 264 3.50 0.69 -1.02
CA SER A 264 4.74 -0.08 -0.92
C SER A 264 4.50 -1.58 -0.81
N SER A 265 5.42 -2.38 -1.34
CA SER A 265 5.51 -3.83 -1.08
C SER A 265 6.34 -4.15 0.17
N ARG A 266 7.26 -3.28 0.59
CA ARG A 266 8.11 -3.46 1.78
C ARG A 266 7.64 -2.74 3.04
N VAL A 267 6.91 -1.65 2.90
CA VAL A 267 6.36 -0.90 4.04
C VAL A 267 4.89 -1.23 4.13
N LEU A 268 4.55 -2.21 4.99
CA LEU A 268 3.19 -2.72 5.12
C LEU A 268 2.60 -2.29 6.46
N GLY A 269 1.68 -1.33 6.41
CA GLY A 269 0.83 -1.04 7.57
C GLY A 269 -0.04 -2.26 7.93
N PRO A 270 -0.47 -2.40 9.19
CA PRO A 270 -1.38 -3.46 9.60
C PRO A 270 -2.66 -3.45 8.76
N GLY A 271 -3.02 -4.61 8.21
CA GLY A 271 -4.17 -4.73 7.31
C GLY A 271 -3.88 -4.38 5.84
N ALA A 272 -2.65 -4.01 5.47
CA ALA A 272 -2.26 -3.73 4.09
C ALA A 272 -2.28 -5.00 3.20
N GLU A 273 -2.74 -4.84 1.96
CA GLU A 273 -2.59 -5.88 0.93
C GLU A 273 -1.10 -6.11 0.63
N SER A 274 -0.67 -7.36 0.65
CA SER A 274 0.67 -7.79 0.25
C SER A 274 0.66 -8.54 -1.09
N ILE A 275 1.85 -8.84 -1.62
CA ILE A 275 1.97 -9.66 -2.84
C ILE A 275 1.37 -11.05 -2.63
N GLY A 276 1.59 -11.64 -1.44
CA GLY A 276 1.06 -12.97 -1.10
C GLY A 276 -0.46 -13.04 -0.94
N MET A 277 -1.08 -11.93 -0.55
CA MET A 277 -2.54 -11.84 -0.34
C MET A 277 -3.34 -11.64 -1.63
N ASN A 278 -2.68 -11.20 -2.70
CA ASN A 278 -3.36 -10.86 -3.94
C ASN A 278 -4.13 -12.06 -4.53
N ASP A 279 -5.46 -11.94 -4.50
CA ASP A 279 -6.39 -12.96 -5.00
C ASP A 279 -6.73 -12.80 -6.49
N LYS A 280 -6.13 -11.81 -7.18
CA LYS A 280 -6.30 -11.47 -8.59
C LYS A 280 -5.03 -11.79 -9.40
N PRO A 281 -4.76 -13.09 -9.66
CA PRO A 281 -3.61 -13.55 -10.45
C PRO A 281 -3.37 -12.83 -11.75
N HIS A 282 -4.45 -12.51 -12.45
CA HIS A 282 -4.45 -12.04 -13.82
C HIS A 282 -4.16 -10.54 -13.92
N TRP A 283 -4.06 -9.82 -12.80
CA TRP A 283 -3.68 -8.40 -12.81
C TRP A 283 -2.20 -8.17 -13.11
N TYR A 284 -1.35 -9.11 -12.72
CA TYR A 284 0.11 -8.98 -12.78
C TYR A 284 0.72 -10.20 -13.45
N HIS A 285 1.92 -10.03 -14.00
CA HIS A 285 2.71 -11.14 -14.49
C HIS A 285 2.97 -12.16 -13.36
N PRO A 286 2.83 -13.49 -13.59
CA PRO A 286 2.99 -14.50 -12.54
C PRO A 286 4.32 -14.48 -11.77
N ARG A 287 5.38 -13.92 -12.38
CA ARG A 287 6.72 -13.77 -11.77
C ARG A 287 6.70 -12.97 -10.46
N ILE A 288 5.75 -12.04 -10.27
CA ILE A 288 5.68 -11.25 -9.03
C ILE A 288 5.47 -12.13 -7.79
N ARG A 289 4.87 -13.32 -7.97
CA ARG A 289 4.59 -14.26 -6.89
C ARG A 289 5.82 -14.94 -6.30
N ILE A 290 6.97 -14.87 -6.99
CA ILE A 290 8.26 -15.29 -6.42
C ILE A 290 8.50 -14.54 -5.09
N PHE A 291 7.98 -13.32 -4.97
CA PHE A 291 8.19 -12.43 -3.83
C PHE A 291 7.05 -12.44 -2.80
N ALA A 292 6.04 -13.29 -2.95
CA ALA A 292 4.98 -13.42 -1.95
C ALA A 292 5.59 -13.88 -0.61
N GLU A 293 5.42 -13.08 0.45
CA GLU A 293 6.07 -13.28 1.76
C GLU A 293 7.60 -13.30 1.69
N ASN A 294 8.17 -12.80 0.59
CA ASN A 294 9.60 -12.72 0.29
C ASN A 294 9.95 -11.33 -0.27
N GLU A 295 9.19 -10.30 0.09
CA GLU A 295 9.28 -8.96 -0.47
C GLU A 295 10.66 -8.31 -0.24
N ALA A 296 11.41 -8.76 0.78
CA ALA A 296 12.80 -8.36 0.99
C ALA A 296 13.70 -8.63 -0.23
N HIS A 297 13.41 -9.67 -1.02
CA HIS A 297 14.16 -10.04 -2.23
C HIS A 297 13.75 -9.23 -3.48
N LEU A 298 12.66 -8.45 -3.44
CA LEU A 298 12.11 -7.76 -4.61
C LEU A 298 13.07 -6.67 -5.11
N PRO A 299 13.64 -6.70 -6.33
CA PRO A 299 14.70 -5.76 -6.70
C PRO A 299 14.23 -4.30 -6.94
N PHE A 300 12.96 -4.01 -6.70
CA PHE A 300 12.34 -2.70 -6.77
C PHE A 300 11.27 -2.57 -5.67
N ASP A 301 10.69 -1.38 -5.52
CA ASP A 301 9.42 -1.15 -4.81
C ASP A 301 8.64 -0.05 -5.58
N GLN A 302 7.42 0.28 -5.17
CA GLN A 302 6.52 1.13 -5.98
C GLN A 302 6.98 2.60 -6.10
N HIS A 303 7.95 3.04 -5.29
CA HIS A 303 8.62 4.33 -5.49
C HIS A 303 9.40 4.36 -6.81
N PHE A 304 9.82 3.21 -7.37
CA PHE A 304 10.41 3.16 -8.72
C PHE A 304 9.39 3.59 -9.76
N LEU A 305 8.17 3.05 -9.68
CA LEU A 305 7.09 3.38 -10.61
C LEU A 305 6.69 4.86 -10.50
N LYS A 306 6.57 5.38 -9.27
CA LYS A 306 6.32 6.79 -9.00
C LYS A 306 7.43 7.71 -9.53
N ALA A 307 8.69 7.33 -9.38
CA ALA A 307 9.82 8.13 -9.85
C ALA A 307 9.86 8.28 -11.39
N LEU A 308 9.28 7.31 -12.12
CA LEU A 308 9.12 7.41 -13.58
C LEU A 308 8.12 8.51 -14.00
N VAL A 309 7.30 9.03 -13.08
CA VAL A 309 6.44 10.18 -13.38
C VAL A 309 7.24 11.48 -13.40
N ALA A 310 8.26 11.61 -12.54
CA ALA A 310 9.05 12.83 -12.43
C ALA A 310 9.65 13.26 -13.81
N PRO A 311 9.64 14.55 -14.15
CA PRO A 311 9.21 15.72 -13.36
C PRO A 311 7.75 16.15 -13.58
N ARG A 312 6.91 15.28 -14.15
CA ARG A 312 5.48 15.57 -14.41
C ARG A 312 4.71 15.51 -13.08
N GLY A 313 3.49 16.02 -13.03
CA GLY A 313 2.71 15.99 -11.80
C GLY A 313 2.40 14.55 -11.37
N LEU A 314 2.64 14.23 -10.10
CA LEU A 314 2.21 13.00 -9.45
C LEU A 314 1.40 13.37 -8.22
N PHE A 315 0.15 12.95 -8.16
CA PHE A 315 -0.73 13.24 -7.02
C PHE A 315 -1.42 11.98 -6.51
N CYS A 316 -0.91 11.43 -5.40
CA CYS A 316 -1.55 10.32 -4.72
C CYS A 316 -2.69 10.83 -3.84
N ILE A 317 -3.88 10.25 -3.96
CA ILE A 317 -5.01 10.56 -3.09
C ILE A 317 -5.40 9.28 -2.35
N GLU A 318 -5.31 9.29 -1.03
CA GLU A 318 -5.48 8.11 -0.20
C GLU A 318 -6.51 8.35 0.92
N SER A 319 -6.98 7.25 1.52
CA SER A 319 -7.73 7.32 2.77
C SER A 319 -6.95 6.68 3.91
N THR A 320 -6.91 7.35 5.05
CA THR A 320 -6.32 6.78 6.28
C THR A 320 -7.12 5.62 6.85
N ASP A 321 -8.39 5.50 6.45
CA ASP A 321 -9.29 4.44 6.94
C ASP A 321 -9.31 3.24 5.98
N ASP A 322 -8.66 3.35 4.83
CA ASP A 322 -8.52 2.29 3.83
C ASP A 322 -7.18 1.55 4.00
N LEU A 323 -7.05 0.86 5.13
CA LEU A 323 -5.81 0.18 5.53
C LEU A 323 -5.25 -0.78 4.47
N TYR A 324 -6.13 -1.40 3.69
CA TYR A 324 -5.73 -2.37 2.66
C TYR A 324 -5.05 -1.75 1.46
N ALA A 325 -5.45 -0.53 1.09
CA ALA A 325 -4.73 0.28 0.12
C ALA A 325 -3.40 0.83 0.66
N ASN A 326 -3.02 0.47 1.88
CA ASN A 326 -1.71 0.76 2.47
C ASN A 326 -1.34 2.26 2.42
N PRO A 327 -2.15 3.16 3.02
CA PRO A 327 -1.89 4.60 3.01
C PRO A 327 -0.51 4.95 3.58
N LEU A 328 -0.04 4.20 4.57
CA LEU A 328 1.30 4.33 5.15
C LEU A 328 2.39 4.00 4.12
N GLY A 329 2.28 2.87 3.42
CA GLY A 329 3.22 2.50 2.36
C GLY A 329 3.15 3.43 1.15
N THR A 330 1.98 4.00 0.84
CA THR A 330 1.85 5.04 -0.19
C THR A 330 2.59 6.31 0.21
N PHE A 331 2.49 6.73 1.48
CA PHE A 331 3.28 7.85 1.99
C PHE A 331 4.78 7.56 1.88
N ALA A 332 5.24 6.42 2.39
CA ALA A 332 6.67 6.05 2.37
C ALA A 332 7.25 6.07 0.95
N THR A 333 6.53 5.53 -0.03
CA THR A 333 6.98 5.54 -1.43
C THR A 333 6.87 6.92 -2.08
N SER A 334 5.92 7.77 -1.68
CA SER A 334 5.89 9.17 -2.15
C SER A 334 7.05 9.98 -1.58
N ASP A 335 7.39 9.75 -0.31
CA ASP A 335 8.50 10.41 0.37
C ASP A 335 9.85 10.03 -0.25
N ALA A 336 10.05 8.73 -0.52
CA ALA A 336 11.24 8.21 -1.18
C ALA A 336 11.48 8.81 -2.59
N VAL A 337 10.45 9.35 -3.24
CA VAL A 337 10.55 9.96 -4.58
C VAL A 337 10.81 11.46 -4.52
N ARG A 338 10.62 12.13 -3.37
CA ARG A 338 10.86 13.57 -3.24
C ARG A 338 12.25 14.01 -3.73
N PRO A 339 13.36 13.32 -3.41
CA PRO A 339 14.68 13.77 -3.87
C PRO A 339 14.82 13.75 -5.40
N VAL A 340 14.03 12.93 -6.11
CA VAL A 340 13.99 12.93 -7.58
C VAL A 340 13.36 14.22 -8.09
N TYR A 341 12.24 14.65 -7.50
CA TYR A 341 11.60 15.92 -7.89
C TYR A 341 12.45 17.13 -7.50
N GLU A 342 13.16 17.06 -6.37
CA GLU A 342 14.13 18.07 -5.96
C GLU A 342 15.30 18.20 -6.95
N LEU A 343 15.79 17.07 -7.51
CA LEU A 343 16.80 17.09 -8.58
C LEU A 343 16.34 17.86 -9.83
N TYR A 344 15.03 17.85 -10.11
CA TYR A 344 14.42 18.64 -11.19
C TYR A 344 14.05 20.07 -10.79
N GLY A 345 14.20 20.44 -9.52
CA GLY A 345 13.77 21.74 -9.00
C GLY A 345 12.25 21.93 -8.99
N LEU A 346 11.48 20.84 -8.94
CA LEU A 346 10.01 20.86 -8.97
C LEU A 346 9.38 20.01 -7.84
N PRO A 347 9.79 20.18 -6.57
CA PRO A 347 9.31 19.37 -5.45
C PRO A 347 7.78 19.43 -5.26
N GLU A 348 7.14 20.55 -5.62
CA GLU A 348 5.70 20.76 -5.52
C GLU A 348 4.86 19.88 -6.46
N ARG A 349 5.51 19.25 -7.45
CA ARG A 349 4.84 18.33 -8.39
C ARG A 349 4.71 16.90 -7.86
N ASN A 350 5.31 16.59 -6.71
CA ASN A 350 5.06 15.36 -5.97
C ASN A 350 4.10 15.65 -4.81
N ALA A 351 2.88 15.15 -4.90
CA ALA A 351 1.81 15.44 -3.97
C ALA A 351 1.18 14.17 -3.41
N ILE A 352 0.71 14.26 -2.16
CA ILE A 352 -0.08 13.25 -1.49
C ILE A 352 -1.10 13.87 -0.52
N ARG A 353 -2.38 13.56 -0.70
CA ARG A 353 -3.46 13.97 0.22
C ARG A 353 -4.14 12.76 0.84
N PHE A 354 -4.60 12.96 2.06
CA PHE A 354 -5.34 11.99 2.84
C PHE A 354 -6.73 12.51 3.20
N ARG A 355 -7.73 11.64 3.12
CA ARG A 355 -9.06 11.88 3.68
C ARG A 355 -9.43 10.79 4.68
N ARG A 356 -10.56 11.01 5.36
CA ARG A 356 -11.27 9.99 6.15
C ARG A 356 -12.33 9.30 5.30
N GLY A 357 -12.83 8.16 5.77
CA GLY A 357 -13.85 7.32 5.13
C GLY A 357 -13.28 6.15 4.31
N GLY A 358 -14.09 5.14 3.99
CA GLY A 358 -13.62 3.92 3.32
C GLY A 358 -13.12 4.07 1.87
N HIS A 359 -12.95 2.94 1.20
CA HIS A 359 -12.44 2.81 -0.18
C HIS A 359 -13.41 3.42 -1.22
N THR A 360 -13.22 4.70 -1.53
CA THR A 360 -14.09 5.49 -2.43
C THR A 360 -13.30 6.57 -3.17
N PHE A 361 -13.80 7.03 -4.32
CA PHE A 361 -13.30 8.24 -4.98
C PHE A 361 -14.29 9.38 -4.76
N SER A 362 -14.12 10.08 -3.63
CA SER A 362 -15.11 11.02 -3.10
C SER A 362 -15.16 12.35 -3.87
N GLN A 363 -16.22 13.12 -3.69
CA GLN A 363 -16.33 14.45 -4.31
C GLN A 363 -15.21 15.41 -3.88
N ALA A 364 -14.67 15.27 -2.66
CA ALA A 364 -13.53 16.06 -2.19
C ALA A 364 -12.23 15.67 -2.90
N ASP A 365 -12.07 14.39 -3.24
CA ASP A 365 -10.92 13.90 -4.01
C ASP A 365 -10.95 14.44 -5.44
N TRP A 366 -12.13 14.46 -6.07
CA TRP A 366 -12.32 15.07 -7.40
C TRP A 366 -12.08 16.58 -7.41
N THR A 367 -12.44 17.30 -6.34
CA THR A 367 -12.05 18.71 -6.16
C THR A 367 -10.54 18.84 -6.11
N SER A 368 -9.89 18.06 -5.23
CA SER A 368 -8.43 18.12 -5.05
C SER A 368 -7.69 17.80 -6.34
N LEU A 369 -8.17 16.84 -7.14
CA LEU A 369 -7.59 16.51 -8.45
C LEU A 369 -7.62 17.72 -9.37
N LEU A 370 -8.77 18.39 -9.49
CA LEU A 370 -8.90 19.58 -10.33
C LEU A 370 -7.99 20.71 -9.86
N ASP A 371 -7.92 20.96 -8.55
CA ASP A 371 -7.05 22.01 -8.00
C ASP A 371 -5.57 21.71 -8.29
N PHE A 372 -5.15 20.44 -8.16
CA PHE A 372 -3.79 20.04 -8.49
C PHE A 372 -3.50 20.06 -10.00
N ALA A 373 -4.51 19.82 -10.84
CA ALA A 373 -4.41 20.01 -12.28
C ALA A 373 -4.20 21.49 -12.63
N GLU A 374 -4.93 22.41 -12.01
CA GLU A 374 -4.73 23.86 -12.19
C GLU A 374 -3.33 24.30 -11.75
N LEU A 375 -2.80 23.74 -10.65
CA LEU A 375 -1.43 23.96 -10.22
C LEU A 375 -0.43 23.42 -11.25
N THR A 376 -0.59 22.17 -11.68
CA THR A 376 0.36 21.48 -12.56
C THR A 376 0.41 22.10 -13.96
N PHE A 377 -0.75 22.46 -14.52
CA PHE A 377 -0.86 22.96 -15.89
C PHE A 377 -0.68 24.48 -16.00
N TYR A 378 -1.08 25.23 -14.97
CA TYR A 378 -1.11 26.69 -15.03
C TYR A 378 -0.38 27.41 -13.90
N GLY A 379 0.22 26.68 -12.94
CA GLY A 379 0.90 27.29 -11.79
C GLY A 379 -0.05 27.97 -10.81
N LYS A 380 -1.36 27.66 -10.86
CA LYS A 380 -2.35 28.26 -9.96
C LYS A 380 -2.40 27.49 -8.64
N ALA A 381 -1.97 28.13 -7.57
CA ALA A 381 -2.08 27.58 -6.22
C ALA A 381 -3.55 27.33 -5.83
N PRO A 382 -3.83 26.35 -4.94
CA PRO A 382 -5.19 26.06 -4.49
C PRO A 382 -5.72 27.24 -3.67
N GLU A 383 -7.01 27.57 -3.84
CA GLU A 383 -7.65 28.72 -3.17
C GLU A 383 -7.67 28.58 -1.64
N ASP A 384 -7.74 27.34 -1.13
CA ASP A 384 -7.76 27.05 0.30
C ASP A 384 -6.38 27.14 0.98
N GLY A 385 -5.31 27.33 0.20
CA GLY A 385 -3.93 27.36 0.67
C GLY A 385 -3.43 26.04 1.29
N GLN A 386 -4.20 24.95 1.21
CA GLN A 386 -3.82 23.69 1.82
C GLN A 386 -2.70 23.02 1.01
N SER A 387 -1.67 22.60 1.74
CA SER A 387 -0.60 21.76 1.17
C SER A 387 -1.18 20.52 0.50
N PHE A 388 -0.71 20.24 -0.71
CA PHE A 388 -0.91 18.96 -1.37
C PHE A 388 0.02 17.87 -0.84
N TRP A 389 0.94 18.19 0.07
CA TRP A 389 1.75 17.25 0.83
C TRP A 389 1.20 17.13 2.25
N GLN A 390 0.58 15.98 2.55
CA GLN A 390 0.01 15.69 3.87
C GLN A 390 0.66 14.45 4.47
N LEU A 391 0.74 14.40 5.79
CA LEU A 391 1.08 13.18 6.52
C LEU A 391 -0.20 12.35 6.72
N PRO A 392 -0.12 11.01 6.68
CA PRO A 392 -1.28 10.18 6.99
C PRO A 392 -1.73 10.44 8.42
N ALA A 393 -3.04 10.65 8.61
CA ALA A 393 -3.61 10.77 9.95
C ALA A 393 -3.43 9.47 10.72
N GLU A 394 -3.19 9.60 12.02
CA GLU A 394 -3.03 8.46 12.91
C GLU A 394 -4.34 7.67 13.06
N ILE A 395 -4.20 6.35 13.08
CA ILE A 395 -5.29 5.44 13.39
C ILE A 395 -5.19 5.10 14.88
N THR A 396 -6.10 5.68 15.65
CA THR A 396 -6.25 5.39 17.09
C THR A 396 -7.52 4.55 17.29
N PRO A 397 -7.39 3.28 17.69
CA PRO A 397 -8.50 2.43 18.10
C PRO A 397 -9.31 3.03 19.26
N LYS A 398 -10.55 2.57 19.43
CA LYS A 398 -11.40 3.02 20.54
C LYS A 398 -10.82 2.56 21.88
N ALA A 399 -11.07 3.34 22.94
CA ALA A 399 -10.48 3.13 24.27
C ALA A 399 -11.14 2.01 25.09
N ASN A 400 -12.20 1.37 24.59
CA ASN A 400 -13.00 0.38 25.31
C ASN A 400 -12.47 -1.05 25.20
N THR A 401 -11.19 -1.21 24.87
CA THR A 401 -10.49 -2.50 24.89
C THR A 401 -9.96 -2.78 26.30
N GLY A 402 -9.51 -3.99 26.58
CA GLY A 402 -8.97 -4.41 27.85
C GLY A 402 -9.93 -5.10 28.83
N GLY A 403 -9.34 -5.78 29.80
CA GLY A 403 -10.05 -6.38 30.92
C GLY A 403 -9.10 -6.86 31.99
N GLU A 404 -9.62 -7.56 33.00
CA GLU A 404 -8.78 -8.07 34.08
C GLU A 404 -7.73 -9.07 33.54
N PRO A 405 -6.45 -8.91 33.92
CA PRO A 405 -5.38 -9.82 33.51
C PRO A 405 -5.70 -11.27 33.86
N GLY A 406 -5.22 -12.19 33.03
CA GLY A 406 -5.42 -13.61 33.25
C GLY A 406 -5.02 -14.44 32.04
N PHE A 407 -4.94 -15.74 32.25
CA PHE A 407 -4.60 -16.71 31.22
C PHE A 407 -5.75 -17.70 31.02
N VAL A 408 -5.95 -18.14 29.78
CA VAL A 408 -6.87 -19.22 29.43
C VAL A 408 -6.08 -20.41 28.92
N LYS A 409 -6.43 -21.62 29.40
CA LYS A 409 -5.79 -22.86 28.99
C LYS A 409 -6.28 -23.29 27.60
N VAL A 410 -5.34 -23.52 26.68
CA VAL A 410 -5.59 -24.04 25.34
C VAL A 410 -5.10 -25.49 25.27
N GLY A 411 -6.05 -26.42 25.24
CA GLY A 411 -5.80 -27.87 25.24
C GLY A 411 -5.88 -28.52 23.86
N ASN A 412 -6.17 -29.83 23.82
CA ASN A 412 -6.32 -30.61 22.58
C ASN A 412 -5.07 -30.57 21.70
N SER A 413 -3.89 -30.84 22.28
CA SER A 413 -2.65 -30.97 21.52
C SER A 413 -2.75 -32.04 20.42
N GLY A 414 -1.94 -31.90 19.37
CA GLY A 414 -1.95 -32.78 18.20
C GLY A 414 -3.19 -32.63 17.31
N ASN A 415 -3.95 -31.53 17.45
CA ASN A 415 -5.04 -31.24 16.55
C ASN A 415 -4.53 -30.93 15.14
N LYS A 416 -5.32 -31.28 14.12
CA LYS A 416 -5.05 -30.84 12.75
C LYS A 416 -5.26 -29.34 12.64
N GLY A 417 -4.47 -28.68 11.81
CA GLY A 417 -4.70 -27.28 11.45
C GLY A 417 -5.91 -27.13 10.53
N ASP A 418 -6.48 -25.93 10.53
CA ASP A 418 -7.53 -25.48 9.62
C ASP A 418 -6.92 -25.07 8.29
N TYR A 419 -7.35 -25.71 7.20
CA TYR A 419 -6.85 -25.38 5.87
C TYR A 419 -7.58 -24.16 5.32
N ASN A 420 -6.84 -23.06 5.10
CA ASN A 420 -7.40 -21.82 4.58
C ASN A 420 -7.21 -21.74 3.05
N TYR A 421 -8.28 -22.04 2.32
CA TYR A 421 -8.31 -22.01 0.86
C TYR A 421 -8.47 -20.57 0.34
N PRO A 422 -7.72 -20.08 -0.68
CA PRO A 422 -6.75 -20.80 -1.51
C PRO A 422 -5.27 -20.47 -1.27
N ARG A 423 -4.88 -19.59 -0.33
CA ARG A 423 -3.52 -19.01 -0.34
C ARG A 423 -2.87 -18.74 1.01
N VAL A 424 -3.34 -19.33 2.10
CA VAL A 424 -2.79 -19.00 3.42
C VAL A 424 -2.19 -20.21 4.16
N GLY A 425 -2.20 -21.40 3.55
CA GLY A 425 -1.69 -22.60 4.22
C GLY A 425 -2.64 -23.11 5.31
N SER A 426 -2.08 -23.85 6.28
CA SER A 426 -2.83 -24.44 7.38
C SER A 426 -2.43 -23.76 8.69
N PHE A 427 -3.41 -23.37 9.52
CA PHE A 427 -3.15 -22.78 10.83
C PHE A 427 -3.89 -23.46 11.97
N GLY A 428 -3.37 -23.28 13.17
CA GLY A 428 -3.95 -23.75 14.41
C GLY A 428 -3.45 -25.12 14.85
N ALA A 429 -2.51 -25.74 14.14
CA ALA A 429 -1.94 -27.02 14.54
C ALA A 429 -0.97 -26.78 15.71
N VAL A 430 -1.27 -27.32 16.89
CA VAL A 430 -0.44 -27.13 18.09
C VAL A 430 -0.21 -28.48 18.76
N ASP A 431 1.04 -28.81 19.04
CA ASP A 431 1.51 -30.09 19.58
C ASP A 431 1.55 -30.14 21.11
N GLN A 432 1.45 -28.99 21.79
CA GLN A 432 1.47 -28.89 23.24
C GLN A 432 0.30 -28.07 23.79
N GLU A 433 -0.05 -28.34 25.06
CA GLU A 433 -0.97 -27.47 25.78
C GLU A 433 -0.20 -26.25 26.29
N TYR A 434 -0.84 -25.08 26.25
CA TYR A 434 -0.26 -23.83 26.70
C TYR A 434 -1.38 -22.96 27.28
N GLU A 435 -0.99 -21.84 27.90
CA GLU A 435 -1.97 -20.82 28.28
C GLU A 435 -1.70 -19.52 27.54
N ILE A 436 -2.76 -18.79 27.21
CA ILE A 436 -2.67 -17.51 26.49
C ILE A 436 -3.41 -16.42 27.26
N GLY A 437 -2.92 -15.19 27.16
CA GLY A 437 -3.55 -14.02 27.75
C GLY A 437 -5.03 -13.94 27.36
N LYS A 438 -5.89 -13.88 28.37
CA LYS A 438 -7.33 -13.69 28.21
C LYS A 438 -7.61 -12.39 27.46
N TYR A 439 -6.87 -11.33 27.79
CA TYR A 439 -6.86 -10.04 27.11
C TYR A 439 -5.46 -9.74 26.56
N LYS A 440 -5.37 -8.70 25.74
CA LYS A 440 -4.09 -8.10 25.31
C LYS A 440 -3.38 -7.49 26.52
N VAL A 441 -2.06 -7.30 26.42
CA VAL A 441 -1.31 -6.60 27.47
C VAL A 441 -1.84 -5.17 27.61
N SER A 442 -2.17 -4.77 28.82
CA SER A 442 -2.76 -3.45 29.11
C SER A 442 -1.71 -2.35 29.28
N ASN A 443 -2.13 -1.09 29.15
CA ASN A 443 -1.28 0.06 29.47
C ASN A 443 -0.74 0.00 30.92
N LYS A 444 -1.55 -0.51 31.87
CA LYS A 444 -1.15 -0.69 33.27
C LYS A 444 -0.04 -1.73 33.42
N GLU A 445 -0.16 -2.88 32.76
CA GLU A 445 0.86 -3.92 32.77
C GLU A 445 2.16 -3.44 32.11
N TYR A 446 2.06 -2.77 30.95
CA TYR A 446 3.21 -2.23 30.26
C TYR A 446 3.89 -1.08 31.04
N THR A 447 3.13 -0.28 31.78
CA THR A 447 3.67 0.74 32.69
C THR A 447 4.53 0.11 33.81
N LEU A 448 4.15 -1.07 34.33
CA LEU A 448 4.97 -1.80 35.31
C LEU A 448 6.27 -2.29 34.69
N PHE A 449 6.23 -2.75 33.45
CA PHE A 449 7.40 -3.13 32.67
C PHE A 449 8.35 -1.94 32.49
N LEU A 450 7.87 -0.80 31.97
CA LEU A 450 8.67 0.41 31.77
C LEU A 450 9.34 0.89 33.06
N ASN A 451 8.62 0.95 34.18
CA ASN A 451 9.22 1.30 35.46
C ASN A 451 10.28 0.29 35.93
N GLY A 452 10.12 -0.98 35.54
CA GLY A 452 11.01 -2.07 35.90
C GLY A 452 12.32 -2.13 35.11
N VAL A 453 12.34 -1.61 33.87
CA VAL A 453 13.50 -1.75 32.97
C VAL A 453 13.98 -0.44 32.33
N ALA A 454 13.15 0.60 32.30
CA ALA A 454 13.43 1.86 31.60
C ALA A 454 13.46 3.10 32.52
N SER A 455 13.48 2.90 33.85
CA SER A 455 13.43 4.02 34.81
C SER A 455 14.75 4.80 34.87
N GLU A 456 15.90 4.16 34.81
CA GLU A 456 17.20 4.87 34.79
C GLU A 456 17.49 5.48 33.42
N SER A 457 17.26 4.70 32.37
CA SER A 457 17.38 5.10 30.97
C SER A 457 16.53 4.19 30.10
N ASP A 458 16.19 4.63 28.88
CA ASP A 458 15.42 3.85 27.91
C ASP A 458 16.25 3.62 26.63
N PRO A 459 17.32 2.79 26.71
CA PRO A 459 18.26 2.63 25.61
C PRO A 459 17.67 1.85 24.42
N ASP A 460 16.63 1.07 24.66
CA ASP A 460 15.93 0.29 23.65
C ASP A 460 14.73 1.05 23.04
N GLY A 461 14.38 2.24 23.55
CA GLY A 461 13.27 3.04 23.05
C GLY A 461 11.88 2.44 23.33
N LEU A 462 11.72 1.75 24.47
CA LEU A 462 10.50 1.02 24.85
C LEU A 462 9.27 1.91 25.05
N TYR A 463 9.49 3.21 25.27
CA TYR A 463 8.45 4.21 25.42
C TYR A 463 8.25 5.03 24.15
N ASN A 464 7.05 4.93 23.59
CA ASN A 464 6.59 5.85 22.56
C ASN A 464 5.70 6.96 23.18
N PRO A 465 5.95 8.26 22.90
CA PRO A 465 5.18 9.37 23.48
C PRO A 465 3.69 9.37 23.11
N LYS A 466 3.26 8.59 22.12
CA LYS A 466 1.87 8.44 21.70
C LYS A 466 1.12 7.33 22.46
N MET A 467 1.82 6.51 23.25
CA MET A 467 1.21 5.55 24.17
C MET A 467 0.27 6.26 25.15
N LYS A 468 -0.70 5.52 25.70
CA LYS A 468 -1.53 6.02 26.81
C LYS A 468 -0.85 5.82 28.17
N ILE A 469 0.42 6.23 28.22
CA ILE A 469 1.31 6.19 29.39
C ILE A 469 2.06 7.52 29.44
N ARG A 470 2.08 8.16 30.62
CA ARG A 470 2.83 9.39 30.87
C ARG A 470 4.24 9.03 31.33
N LYS A 471 5.24 9.75 30.82
CA LYS A 471 6.64 9.71 31.26
C LYS A 471 7.00 11.03 31.91
N GLU A 472 7.53 10.99 33.13
CA GLU A 472 8.00 12.16 33.88
C GLU A 472 9.41 11.91 34.41
N TRP A 473 10.25 12.95 34.43
CA TRP A 473 11.56 12.89 35.09
C TRP A 473 11.43 13.39 36.53
N LYS A 474 11.69 12.52 37.51
CA LYS A 474 11.57 12.84 38.94
C LYS A 474 12.62 12.10 39.75
N ASP A 475 13.25 12.81 40.69
CA ASP A 475 14.26 12.27 41.60
C ASP A 475 15.39 11.52 40.90
N GLY A 476 15.83 12.04 39.73
CA GLY A 476 16.95 11.48 38.97
C GLY A 476 16.64 10.25 38.13
N LYS A 477 15.36 9.91 37.91
CA LYS A 477 14.92 8.79 37.08
C LYS A 477 13.61 9.11 36.33
N TYR A 478 13.31 8.34 35.30
CA TYR A 478 12.01 8.31 34.68
C TYR A 478 11.00 7.54 35.54
N ILE A 479 9.82 8.13 35.69
CA ILE A 479 8.63 7.51 36.28
C ILE A 479 7.58 7.42 35.18
N TYR A 480 7.02 6.23 35.02
CA TYR A 480 5.95 5.95 34.07
C TYR A 480 4.63 5.77 34.80
N GLU A 481 3.58 6.47 34.37
CA GLU A 481 2.27 6.44 34.99
C GLU A 481 1.16 6.25 33.94
N VAL A 482 0.23 5.35 34.21
CA VAL A 482 -0.90 5.09 33.31
C VAL A 482 -2.03 6.08 33.54
N TYR A 483 -2.72 6.51 32.47
CA TYR A 483 -3.97 7.26 32.62
C TYR A 483 -5.06 6.34 33.19
N PRO A 484 -5.74 6.68 34.31
CA PRO A 484 -6.71 5.81 34.95
C PRO A 484 -7.83 5.31 34.01
N ALA A 485 -8.31 6.18 33.11
CA ALA A 485 -9.39 5.87 32.18
C ALA A 485 -9.02 4.83 31.09
N SER A 486 -7.73 4.63 30.82
CA SER A 486 -7.23 3.68 29.81
C SER A 486 -6.32 2.61 30.42
N ALA A 487 -6.35 2.45 31.74
CA ALA A 487 -5.42 1.58 32.45
C ALA A 487 -5.49 0.13 31.99
N ASN A 488 -6.71 -0.37 31.79
CA ASN A 488 -6.93 -1.75 31.34
C ASN A 488 -6.91 -1.87 29.81
N ALA A 489 -7.04 -0.77 29.06
CA ALA A 489 -6.98 -0.80 27.60
C ALA A 489 -5.67 -1.36 27.10
N ALA A 490 -5.72 -2.06 25.97
CA ALA A 490 -4.54 -2.66 25.36
C ALA A 490 -3.48 -1.57 25.10
N VAL A 491 -2.22 -1.90 25.40
CA VAL A 491 -1.10 -1.05 25.02
C VAL A 491 -0.92 -1.09 23.51
N THR A 492 -0.70 0.07 22.90
CA THR A 492 -0.40 0.22 21.47
C THR A 492 0.80 1.13 21.26
N TYR A 493 1.23 1.33 20.01
CA TYR A 493 2.54 1.91 19.68
C TYR A 493 3.69 1.06 20.23
N VAL A 494 3.57 -0.26 20.13
CA VAL A 494 4.57 -1.23 20.59
C VAL A 494 5.10 -1.97 19.38
N SER A 495 6.42 -1.97 19.19
CA SER A 495 7.07 -2.76 18.15
C SER A 495 7.08 -4.25 18.49
N TRP A 496 7.41 -5.10 17.53
CA TRP A 496 7.58 -6.53 17.79
C TRP A 496 8.70 -6.77 18.83
N TYR A 497 9.78 -6.00 18.75
CA TYR A 497 10.93 -6.12 19.64
C TYR A 497 10.63 -5.71 21.08
N ASP A 498 9.75 -4.73 21.28
CA ASP A 498 9.28 -4.32 22.61
C ASP A 498 8.45 -5.42 23.26
N ALA A 499 7.57 -6.05 22.47
CA ALA A 499 6.74 -7.16 22.91
C ALA A 499 7.59 -8.38 23.35
N LEU A 500 8.69 -8.68 22.65
CA LEU A 500 9.65 -9.71 23.08
C LEU A 500 10.38 -9.36 24.37
N ARG A 501 10.79 -8.09 24.54
CA ARG A 501 11.43 -7.61 25.77
C ARG A 501 10.48 -7.67 26.96
N TYR A 502 9.19 -7.39 26.74
CA TYR A 502 8.15 -7.59 27.74
C TYR A 502 8.05 -9.06 28.18
N CYS A 503 8.08 -10.01 27.24
CA CYS A 503 8.13 -11.44 27.58
C CYS A 503 9.38 -11.80 28.41
N ASN A 504 10.57 -11.31 28.01
CA ASN A 504 11.82 -11.50 28.75
C ASN A 504 11.78 -10.91 30.17
N TRP A 505 11.03 -9.84 30.39
CA TRP A 505 10.83 -9.28 31.72
C TRP A 505 9.91 -10.13 32.60
N LEU A 506 8.92 -10.80 32.00
CA LEU A 506 8.04 -11.74 32.72
C LEU A 506 8.77 -13.02 33.13
N GLY A 507 9.67 -13.52 32.28
CA GLY A 507 10.45 -14.72 32.56
C GLY A 507 11.42 -15.09 31.43
N LYS A 508 12.00 -16.28 31.52
CA LYS A 508 12.92 -16.81 30.50
C LYS A 508 12.17 -16.94 29.16
N SER A 509 12.55 -16.21 28.10
CA SER A 509 11.76 -16.18 26.84
C SER A 509 12.56 -16.19 25.53
N TYR A 510 13.37 -15.16 25.26
CA TYR A 510 13.97 -14.90 23.94
C TYR A 510 15.43 -14.51 24.01
N LYS A 511 16.21 -14.98 23.04
CA LYS A 511 17.49 -14.38 22.67
C LYS A 511 17.25 -13.35 21.57
N ILE A 512 17.40 -12.07 21.88
CA ILE A 512 17.20 -10.96 20.93
C ILE A 512 18.58 -10.54 20.39
N LEU A 513 18.74 -10.58 19.07
CA LEU A 513 19.96 -10.18 18.37
C LEU A 513 19.68 -8.86 17.65
N ASN A 514 20.02 -7.74 18.29
CA ASN A 514 19.70 -6.41 17.76
C ASN A 514 20.42 -6.07 16.45
N HIS A 515 21.59 -6.67 16.16
CA HIS A 515 22.41 -6.31 14.98
C HIS A 515 21.84 -6.84 13.66
N ASP A 516 21.25 -8.03 13.64
CA ASP A 516 20.56 -8.60 12.47
C ASP A 516 19.03 -8.56 12.62
N LEU A 517 18.57 -7.92 13.71
CA LEU A 517 17.16 -7.74 14.01
C LEU A 517 16.41 -9.09 14.02
N SER A 518 17.08 -10.14 14.51
CA SER A 518 16.52 -11.47 14.69
C SER A 518 16.23 -11.75 16.17
N ALA A 519 15.29 -12.65 16.44
CA ALA A 519 15.08 -13.16 17.79
C ALA A 519 14.64 -14.62 17.73
N GLU A 520 15.05 -15.37 18.74
CA GLU A 520 14.78 -16.81 18.84
C GLU A 520 14.16 -17.11 20.21
N ARG A 521 13.01 -17.81 20.21
CA ARG A 521 12.40 -18.35 21.43
C ARG A 521 13.34 -19.43 21.98
N ILE A 522 13.80 -19.28 23.22
CA ILE A 522 14.73 -20.25 23.81
C ILE A 522 14.03 -21.54 24.24
N VAL A 523 14.79 -22.63 24.27
CA VAL A 523 14.32 -23.91 24.84
C VAL A 523 13.89 -23.67 26.29
N ASP A 524 12.67 -24.12 26.61
CA ASP A 524 11.99 -23.90 27.89
C ASP A 524 11.57 -22.45 28.17
N ALA A 525 11.17 -21.70 27.14
CA ALA A 525 10.55 -20.40 27.33
C ALA A 525 9.32 -20.50 28.27
N GLU A 526 9.29 -19.66 29.28
CA GLU A 526 8.19 -19.54 30.24
C GLU A 526 7.07 -18.65 29.68
N TYR A 527 7.42 -17.51 29.08
CA TYR A 527 6.50 -16.57 28.45
C TYR A 527 6.92 -16.29 27.02
N PHE A 528 5.99 -16.06 26.10
CA PHE A 528 6.29 -15.83 24.70
C PHE A 528 5.13 -15.11 23.98
N LEU A 529 5.40 -14.50 22.83
CA LEU A 529 4.33 -14.16 21.90
C LEU A 529 3.84 -15.46 21.25
N PRO A 530 2.51 -15.65 21.11
CA PRO A 530 1.99 -16.83 20.46
C PRO A 530 2.49 -16.91 19.02
N THR A 531 2.70 -18.12 18.51
CA THR A 531 2.80 -18.35 17.06
C THR A 531 1.45 -18.05 16.39
N GLU A 532 1.45 -17.97 15.06
CA GLU A 532 0.21 -17.85 14.29
C GLU A 532 -0.72 -19.04 14.52
N ASP A 533 -0.16 -20.25 14.70
CA ASP A 533 -0.91 -21.45 15.03
C ASP A 533 -1.50 -21.40 16.43
N GLU A 534 -0.70 -21.02 17.44
CA GLU A 534 -1.17 -20.87 18.82
C GLU A 534 -2.33 -19.86 18.84
N TRP A 535 -2.12 -18.64 18.33
CA TRP A 535 -3.15 -17.61 18.30
C TRP A 535 -4.43 -18.08 17.57
N TYR A 536 -4.30 -18.68 16.38
CA TYR A 536 -5.45 -19.13 15.59
C TYR A 536 -6.25 -20.24 16.29
N LYS A 537 -5.57 -21.20 16.94
CA LYS A 537 -6.23 -22.24 17.72
C LYS A 537 -6.99 -21.66 18.91
N ALA A 538 -6.36 -20.75 19.65
CA ALA A 538 -6.99 -20.10 20.80
C ALA A 538 -8.26 -19.33 20.42
N ALA A 539 -8.27 -18.72 19.23
CA ALA A 539 -9.38 -17.93 18.72
C ALA A 539 -10.54 -18.77 18.16
N TYR A 540 -10.29 -19.83 17.37
CA TYR A 540 -11.35 -20.49 16.58
C TYR A 540 -11.63 -21.95 16.91
N TYR A 541 -10.69 -22.67 17.54
CA TYR A 541 -10.86 -24.10 17.76
C TYR A 541 -11.89 -24.36 18.87
N ASP A 542 -12.93 -25.15 18.55
CA ASP A 542 -13.90 -25.62 19.53
C ASP A 542 -13.41 -26.93 20.16
N PRO A 543 -13.00 -26.94 21.44
CA PRO A 543 -12.51 -28.14 22.11
C PRO A 543 -13.61 -29.21 22.26
N LYS A 544 -14.90 -28.82 22.32
CA LYS A 544 -16.02 -29.76 22.48
C LYS A 544 -16.29 -30.50 21.17
N GLY A 545 -16.39 -29.74 20.07
CA GLY A 545 -16.64 -30.28 18.73
C GLY A 545 -15.39 -30.77 17.99
N LYS A 546 -14.19 -30.56 18.54
CA LYS A 546 -12.88 -30.87 17.94
C LYS A 546 -12.74 -30.36 16.50
N LYS A 547 -13.19 -29.13 16.26
CA LYS A 547 -13.22 -28.49 14.95
C LYS A 547 -13.08 -26.98 15.07
N TYR A 548 -12.62 -26.34 14.01
CA TYR A 548 -12.63 -24.87 13.94
C TYR A 548 -14.04 -24.35 13.67
N LYS A 549 -14.44 -23.33 14.42
CA LYS A 549 -15.70 -22.61 14.23
C LYS A 549 -15.42 -21.20 13.76
N LEU A 550 -16.25 -20.76 12.82
CA LEU A 550 -16.31 -19.36 12.43
C LEU A 550 -17.11 -18.57 13.46
N TYR A 551 -16.70 -17.34 13.72
CA TYR A 551 -17.50 -16.44 14.56
C TYR A 551 -18.89 -16.21 13.95
N PRO A 552 -19.93 -16.03 14.77
CA PRO A 552 -21.30 -15.83 14.32
C PRO A 552 -21.55 -14.45 13.65
N LEU A 553 -20.54 -13.61 13.43
CA LEU A 553 -20.61 -12.28 12.78
C LEU A 553 -20.89 -12.34 11.26
N ARG A 554 -21.61 -13.37 10.80
CA ARG A 554 -21.72 -13.84 9.41
C ARG A 554 -22.60 -13.01 8.46
N ASP A 555 -23.10 -11.84 8.88
CA ASP A 555 -23.75 -10.94 7.93
C ASP A 555 -22.74 -9.90 7.45
N ALA A 556 -22.40 -9.94 6.17
CA ALA A 556 -21.56 -8.95 5.47
C ALA A 556 -22.09 -7.50 5.53
N HIS A 557 -23.21 -7.27 6.23
CA HIS A 557 -23.84 -5.96 6.47
C HIS A 557 -23.86 -5.56 7.96
N LYS A 558 -23.29 -6.37 8.87
CA LYS A 558 -23.28 -6.10 10.32
C LYS A 558 -21.91 -5.69 10.89
N ILE A 559 -20.95 -5.31 10.04
CA ILE A 559 -19.61 -4.85 10.49
C ILE A 559 -19.67 -3.48 11.16
N GLU A 560 -20.70 -2.66 10.87
CA GLU A 560 -20.96 -1.43 11.63
C GLU A 560 -21.23 -1.69 13.13
N ASN A 561 -21.39 -2.96 13.54
CA ASN A 561 -21.64 -3.38 14.91
C ASN A 561 -20.61 -4.38 15.47
N SER A 562 -19.44 -4.61 14.83
CA SER A 562 -18.40 -5.49 15.41
C SER A 562 -17.93 -5.00 16.78
N ASP A 563 -17.92 -3.67 16.97
CA ASP A 563 -17.65 -3.02 18.26
C ASP A 563 -18.71 -3.27 19.35
N ARG A 564 -19.84 -3.92 19.02
CA ARG A 564 -20.99 -4.12 19.91
C ARG A 564 -21.19 -5.57 20.37
N LEU A 565 -20.36 -6.51 19.91
CA LEU A 565 -20.48 -7.92 20.27
C LEU A 565 -19.24 -8.37 21.05
N GLU A 566 -19.43 -8.95 22.23
CA GLU A 566 -18.34 -9.54 23.00
C GLU A 566 -17.66 -10.65 22.18
N SER A 567 -16.42 -10.40 21.72
CA SER A 567 -15.66 -11.37 20.96
C SER A 567 -14.93 -12.33 21.91
N LYS A 568 -15.60 -13.43 22.23
CA LYS A 568 -15.10 -14.47 23.14
C LYS A 568 -14.92 -15.80 22.41
N SER A 569 -13.72 -16.38 22.49
CA SER A 569 -13.42 -17.68 21.90
C SER A 569 -14.00 -18.84 22.71
N SER A 570 -13.98 -20.04 22.13
CA SER A 570 -14.40 -21.27 22.83
C SER A 570 -13.52 -21.62 24.04
N TYR A 571 -12.27 -21.15 24.06
CA TYR A 571 -11.36 -21.27 25.21
C TYR A 571 -11.51 -20.09 26.21
N GLY A 572 -12.29 -19.06 25.88
CA GLY A 572 -12.51 -17.89 26.73
C GLY A 572 -11.52 -16.74 26.49
N MET A 573 -10.75 -16.77 25.40
CA MET A 573 -9.93 -15.64 24.93
C MET A 573 -10.87 -14.50 24.53
N MET A 574 -10.57 -13.28 25.00
CA MET A 574 -11.39 -12.09 24.78
C MET A 574 -10.75 -11.16 23.73
N GLU A 575 -11.58 -10.25 23.20
CA GLU A 575 -11.17 -9.17 22.29
C GLU A 575 -10.44 -9.65 21.04
N THR A 576 -10.84 -10.82 20.55
CA THR A 576 -10.34 -11.33 19.29
C THR A 576 -10.73 -10.40 18.15
N SER A 577 -11.94 -9.81 18.13
CA SER A 577 -12.48 -9.04 16.98
C SER A 577 -12.30 -7.52 17.07
N ASP A 578 -11.29 -7.10 17.81
CA ASP A 578 -10.94 -5.70 18.03
C ASP A 578 -10.09 -5.13 16.86
N HIS A 579 -10.07 -3.81 16.73
CA HIS A 579 -9.28 -3.07 15.73
C HIS A 579 -7.78 -2.98 16.08
N ILE A 580 -7.35 -3.63 17.17
CA ILE A 580 -5.94 -3.75 17.55
C ILE A 580 -5.40 -5.08 17.04
N TRP A 581 -4.44 -5.00 16.13
CA TRP A 581 -3.68 -6.13 15.65
C TRP A 581 -2.66 -6.59 16.67
N GLU A 582 -2.41 -7.89 16.71
CA GLU A 582 -1.55 -8.50 17.71
C GLU A 582 -0.32 -9.12 17.08
N TRP A 583 0.85 -8.72 17.57
CA TRP A 583 2.10 -9.36 17.22
C TRP A 583 2.09 -10.85 17.56
N THR A 584 2.49 -11.67 16.60
CA THR A 584 2.90 -13.06 16.80
C THR A 584 4.41 -13.16 16.67
N GLU A 585 5.03 -14.22 17.18
CA GLU A 585 6.47 -14.42 16.94
C GLU A 585 6.82 -14.91 15.53
N SER A 586 5.82 -15.30 14.74
CA SER A 586 6.04 -16.02 13.48
C SER A 586 6.72 -15.13 12.44
N GLU A 587 7.80 -15.64 11.85
CA GLU A 587 8.50 -15.00 10.72
C GLU A 587 7.65 -15.11 9.45
N VAL A 588 7.38 -13.97 8.80
CA VAL A 588 6.73 -13.93 7.49
C VAL A 588 7.71 -13.28 6.53
N GLY A 589 8.66 -14.10 6.06
CA GLY A 589 9.80 -13.63 5.31
C GLY A 589 10.77 -12.77 6.12
N LYS A 590 11.80 -12.26 5.44
CA LYS A 590 12.89 -11.52 6.07
C LYS A 590 12.54 -10.08 6.49
N ALA A 591 11.46 -9.52 5.94
CA ALA A 591 11.03 -8.16 6.22
C ALA A 591 9.94 -8.06 7.31
N PHE A 592 9.21 -9.15 7.60
CA PHE A 592 7.97 -9.04 8.35
C PHE A 592 7.82 -10.06 9.48
N ARG A 593 6.88 -9.72 10.37
CA ARG A 593 6.35 -10.61 11.42
C ARG A 593 4.85 -10.71 11.29
N GLY A 594 4.32 -11.89 11.59
CA GLY A 594 2.89 -12.15 11.55
C GLY A 594 2.14 -11.31 12.58
N ILE A 595 1.02 -10.75 12.16
CA ILE A 595 0.04 -10.11 13.04
C ILE A 595 -1.33 -10.74 12.85
N ARG A 596 -2.11 -10.79 13.93
CA ARG A 596 -3.43 -11.40 13.93
C ARG A 596 -4.47 -10.48 14.58
N SER A 597 -5.68 -10.51 14.02
CA SER A 597 -6.90 -9.97 14.60
C SER A 597 -8.09 -10.71 13.98
N ASP A 598 -9.25 -10.70 14.66
CA ASP A 598 -10.54 -11.18 14.16
C ASP A 598 -11.37 -10.03 13.51
N SER A 599 -10.74 -8.88 13.20
CA SER A 599 -11.37 -7.80 12.43
C SER A 599 -11.62 -8.24 10.98
N TRP A 600 -12.86 -8.09 10.50
CA TRP A 600 -13.24 -8.43 9.13
C TRP A 600 -12.50 -7.56 8.11
N PHE A 601 -12.01 -8.19 7.03
CA PHE A 601 -11.49 -7.46 5.87
C PHE A 601 -12.05 -8.01 4.54
N GLN A 602 -12.23 -7.14 3.55
CA GLN A 602 -12.79 -7.44 2.22
C GLN A 602 -11.96 -8.49 1.45
N GLY A 603 -12.60 -9.59 1.08
CA GLY A 603 -12.03 -10.55 0.12
C GLY A 603 -12.23 -12.01 0.51
N ASN A 604 -13.40 -12.57 0.18
CA ASN A 604 -13.78 -13.99 0.05
C ASN A 604 -13.33 -15.07 1.06
N ASN A 605 -12.51 -14.80 2.06
CA ASN A 605 -12.12 -15.80 3.04
C ASN A 605 -13.08 -15.69 4.22
N ARG A 606 -14.00 -16.66 4.28
CA ARG A 606 -15.03 -16.80 5.32
C ARG A 606 -14.44 -17.13 6.70
N GLN A 607 -13.15 -16.87 6.95
CA GLN A 607 -12.41 -17.18 8.17
C GLN A 607 -11.94 -15.90 8.85
N ALA A 608 -12.41 -15.73 10.08
CA ALA A 608 -12.25 -14.60 10.98
C ALA A 608 -10.83 -14.04 11.15
N ALA A 609 -9.76 -14.81 11.00
CA ALA A 609 -8.42 -14.31 11.35
C ALA A 609 -7.81 -13.56 10.17
N GLY A 610 -7.85 -12.23 10.17
CA GLY A 610 -6.96 -11.47 9.30
C GLY A 610 -5.52 -11.90 9.58
N ARG A 611 -4.96 -12.79 8.75
CA ARG A 611 -3.53 -13.04 8.75
C ARG A 611 -2.92 -11.92 7.96
N TYR A 612 -2.27 -11.00 8.66
CA TYR A 612 -1.45 -9.96 8.06
C TYR A 612 -0.04 -10.08 8.59
N TYR A 613 0.83 -9.24 8.05
CA TYR A 613 2.19 -9.12 8.52
C TYR A 613 2.63 -7.70 8.30
N SER A 614 3.54 -7.25 9.16
CA SER A 614 4.01 -5.87 9.18
C SER A 614 5.49 -5.83 9.58
N ASN A 615 6.13 -4.69 9.36
CA ASN A 615 7.53 -4.49 9.67
C ASN A 615 7.73 -4.51 11.20
N PRO A 616 8.68 -5.29 11.75
CA PRO A 616 8.78 -5.55 13.19
C PRO A 616 9.15 -4.33 14.04
N ASP A 617 9.66 -3.28 13.40
CA ASP A 617 10.04 -1.99 13.97
C ASP A 617 8.88 -0.97 14.02
N MET A 618 7.73 -1.28 13.42
CA MET A 618 6.60 -0.35 13.42
C MET A 618 5.92 -0.23 14.79
N GLU A 619 5.78 1.01 15.25
CA GLU A 619 5.01 1.39 16.43
C GLU A 619 3.77 2.18 16.01
N LEU A 620 2.63 1.50 15.83
CA LEU A 620 1.39 2.13 15.36
C LEU A 620 0.30 2.06 16.41
N GLY A 621 -0.63 3.03 16.38
CA GLY A 621 -1.70 3.14 17.36
C GLY A 621 -2.67 1.97 17.41
N HIS A 622 -2.63 1.09 16.40
CA HIS A 622 -3.45 -0.12 16.25
C HIS A 622 -2.63 -1.42 16.23
N LEU A 623 -1.36 -1.36 16.69
CA LEU A 623 -0.51 -2.53 16.94
C LEU A 623 -0.32 -2.70 18.44
N GLY A 624 -0.66 -3.88 18.95
CA GLY A 624 -0.41 -4.32 20.32
C GLY A 624 -0.01 -5.79 20.34
N PHE A 625 -0.16 -6.45 21.49
CA PHE A 625 0.20 -7.86 21.62
C PHE A 625 -0.48 -8.52 22.83
N ARG A 626 -0.44 -9.86 22.85
CA ARG A 626 -0.76 -10.68 24.02
C ARG A 626 0.35 -11.71 24.25
N VAL A 627 0.40 -12.22 25.48
CA VAL A 627 1.43 -13.17 25.91
C VAL A 627 0.83 -14.57 26.08
N ALA A 628 1.56 -15.58 25.64
CA ALA A 628 1.33 -16.99 25.95
C ALA A 628 2.41 -17.51 26.90
N ARG A 629 2.16 -18.66 27.54
CA ARG A 629 3.08 -19.31 28.47
C ARG A 629 2.98 -20.82 28.46
N SER A 630 4.10 -21.48 28.74
CA SER A 630 4.21 -22.93 28.83
C SER A 630 3.49 -23.48 30.08
N ILE A 631 2.84 -24.64 29.95
CA ILE A 631 2.31 -25.39 31.10
C ILE A 631 3.38 -26.41 31.52
N TRP A 632 4.15 -26.07 32.56
CA TRP A 632 5.08 -27.02 33.15
C TRP A 632 4.31 -28.02 34.01
N PRO A 633 4.54 -29.35 33.86
CA PRO A 633 4.03 -30.30 34.83
C PRO A 633 4.54 -29.89 36.22
N GLU A 634 3.64 -29.86 37.22
CA GLU A 634 4.04 -29.58 38.60
C GLU A 634 5.21 -30.50 38.95
N LYS A 635 6.39 -29.92 39.23
CA LYS A 635 7.50 -30.70 39.81
C LYS A 635 6.91 -31.40 41.02
N SER A 636 6.93 -32.73 40.99
CA SER A 636 6.47 -33.56 42.10
C SER A 636 7.04 -32.97 43.39
N LYS A 637 6.16 -32.67 44.34
CA LYS A 637 6.54 -32.22 45.68
C LYS A 637 7.26 -33.38 46.38
N ASN A 638 8.53 -33.58 46.08
CA ASN A 638 9.44 -34.44 46.82
C ASN A 638 10.85 -33.89 46.65
N GLY A 639 11.43 -33.41 47.76
CA GLY A 639 12.83 -32.98 47.84
C GLY A 639 12.98 -31.50 48.19
N THR A 640 13.16 -31.24 49.48
CA THR A 640 13.63 -29.97 50.04
C THR A 640 14.91 -29.51 49.35
N ASN A 641 14.88 -28.34 48.71
CA ASN A 641 16.05 -27.46 48.68
C ASN A 641 15.61 -25.99 48.53
N ASN A 642 15.79 -25.25 49.63
CA ASN A 642 15.62 -23.80 49.70
C ASN A 642 16.71 -23.13 48.84
N SER A 643 16.34 -22.72 47.63
CA SER A 643 17.04 -21.62 46.95
C SER A 643 15.98 -20.60 46.53
N ALA A 644 16.22 -19.35 46.93
CA ALA A 644 15.26 -18.27 46.93
C ALA A 644 14.74 -17.96 45.51
N LYS A 645 13.44 -18.14 45.28
CA LYS A 645 12.74 -17.57 44.12
C LYS A 645 12.69 -16.04 44.25
N PRO A 646 12.95 -15.25 43.19
CA PRO A 646 12.78 -13.80 43.23
C PRO A 646 11.31 -13.43 43.47
N LYS A 647 11.06 -12.50 44.40
CA LYS A 647 9.73 -12.06 44.86
C LYS A 647 8.81 -11.39 43.81
N ARG A 648 9.18 -11.31 42.52
CA ARG A 648 8.47 -10.46 41.53
C ARG A 648 7.23 -11.10 40.87
N ALA A 649 7.03 -12.42 40.94
CA ALA A 649 5.89 -13.08 40.28
C ALA A 649 4.57 -13.15 41.10
N LYS A 650 4.55 -12.67 42.36
CA LYS A 650 3.36 -12.84 43.23
C LYS A 650 2.22 -11.84 43.00
N LYS A 651 2.36 -10.87 42.08
CA LYS A 651 1.34 -9.82 41.88
C LYS A 651 0.33 -10.10 40.75
N PHE A 652 0.50 -11.21 40.02
CA PHE A 652 -0.37 -11.59 38.88
C PHE A 652 -1.32 -12.76 39.19
N GLY A 653 -1.48 -13.10 40.47
CA GLY A 653 -2.36 -14.18 40.90
C GLY A 653 -3.22 -13.74 42.08
N ARG A 654 -4.23 -12.92 41.82
CA ARG A 654 -5.52 -12.89 42.52
C ARG A 654 -6.48 -11.94 41.83
#